data_AF-A0A6M1YCI8-F1
#
_entry.id   AF-A0A6M1YCI8-F1
#
_cell.length_a   1.000
_cell.length_b   1.000
_cell.length_c   1.000
_cell.angle_alpha   90.00
_cell.angle_beta   90.00
_cell.angle_gamma   90.00
#
_symmetry.space_group_name_H-M   'P 1'
#
loop_
_entity.id
_entity.type
_entity.pdbx_description
1 polymer ?
#
loop_
_entity_poly.entity_id
_entity_poly.type
_entity_poly.pdbx_seq_one_letter_code
_entity_poly.pdbx_strand_id
1 'polypeptide(L)'
;MGEAFTFTPGASDPEGDALQFSILNLPGWANFNAQTGELSGLPLQNDVGSFDDILISVSDGTLSDSLPGFSLAVVPAALKQAAFSPEGVVEPNADGYRSIGPLALNLGTFVQRFENADLLLEFNANDDLVGLLGEGDVPELLSDFLAVQGNARAIIGVTSGRDLNADPDLGIRLVDDNQYFVYRVASNLTLSIGDRRNPAATRTVTLEPPLGGEIILIVDPLDPLQYYFGSQPLLGSLGVGESRRGLIPFVPQLPYPALDTFNGHQLLLGSTSLGTRVFDFFEISGSRVVRNPQFQDIDWDAPFDSAVEFRAGLNGDASFALAALGVGVFSFDLAETSATLDVGFDRQSMAMQTVIEPDVSWVPDWFPIVPQTEITGEWLINGDGDFEVELRGGYRSTLPPIQMSGSMRIDKEAVTLTARPGGPDSDLSLVAEFGNQSVTARIDVNTDFAGGIGNAVSDALDRELQALEESVQALENAIADYEFEVSLGGLRSSLPGITDTAVGVINAIPGRVRDSVDSGTVSALRNACFLGVCASSFVNETAIGDRVGGHARAIANDAIVPYREAMEELKRQAQEGDDDALRAALKTALLEVYDRRTFSLRLLYTEVLDFGFGIGERRITLYDRTFTRQVIPADTANQIRDAADNVDRLPQASARVVSGQAVVDSFRPREVIRGVKEEVDSGLADIPSFDGMGYRISLGALTMFIVLNQEEVGVSFNVLDAGEALVGIGEAIADGLLGL
;
A
#
# COMPACT_ATOMS: atom_id res chain seq x y z
N MET A 1 -39.04 4.08 -14.32
CA MET A 1 -38.99 4.44 -15.76
C MET A 1 -38.25 5.76 -15.92
N GLY A 2 -37.66 6.07 -17.07
CA GLY A 2 -37.06 7.39 -17.37
C GLY A 2 -35.64 7.62 -16.84
N GLU A 3 -35.09 6.67 -16.09
CA GLU A 3 -33.70 6.68 -15.61
C GLU A 3 -32.85 5.67 -16.36
N ALA A 4 -31.60 6.03 -16.65
CA ALA A 4 -30.66 5.10 -17.26
C ALA A 4 -30.28 4.03 -16.23
N PHE A 5 -30.65 2.78 -16.51
CA PHE A 5 -30.20 1.62 -15.77
C PHE A 5 -28.88 1.14 -16.34
N THR A 6 -27.91 0.80 -15.48
CA THR A 6 -26.69 0.07 -15.86
C THR A 6 -26.35 -0.94 -14.77
N PHE A 7 -25.93 -2.13 -15.18
CA PHE A 7 -25.42 -3.19 -14.33
C PHE A 7 -24.28 -3.89 -15.07
N THR A 8 -23.10 -3.96 -14.46
CA THR A 8 -21.94 -4.65 -15.05
C THR A 8 -21.43 -5.70 -14.08
N PRO A 9 -21.43 -7.00 -14.45
CA PRO A 9 -20.90 -8.06 -13.61
C PRO A 9 -19.37 -7.98 -13.51
N GLY A 10 -18.83 -8.32 -12.34
CA GLY A 10 -17.39 -8.59 -12.19
C GLY A 10 -17.08 -10.03 -12.59
N ALA A 11 -16.07 -10.22 -13.43
CA ALA A 11 -15.53 -11.55 -13.72
C ALA A 11 -14.02 -11.44 -13.97
N SER A 12 -13.27 -12.45 -13.55
CA SER A 12 -11.83 -12.54 -13.76
C SER A 12 -11.48 -13.96 -14.17
N ASP A 13 -10.59 -14.08 -15.14
CA ASP A 13 -10.03 -15.35 -15.54
C ASP A 13 -8.62 -15.53 -14.94
N PRO A 14 -8.34 -16.61 -14.16
CA PRO A 14 -7.03 -16.84 -13.57
C PRO A 14 -5.89 -17.00 -14.60
N GLU A 15 -6.22 -17.50 -15.78
CA GLU A 15 -5.29 -17.71 -16.89
C GLU A 15 -5.11 -16.48 -17.78
N GLY A 16 -5.97 -15.46 -17.63
CA GLY A 16 -5.96 -14.22 -18.39
C GLY A 16 -6.60 -14.32 -19.78
N ASP A 17 -7.41 -15.34 -20.02
CA ASP A 17 -8.15 -15.56 -21.25
C ASP A 17 -9.28 -14.53 -21.43
N ALA A 18 -9.70 -14.35 -22.69
CA ALA A 18 -10.74 -13.39 -23.05
C ALA A 18 -12.13 -13.89 -22.64
N LEU A 19 -12.80 -13.13 -21.79
CA LEU A 19 -14.14 -13.44 -21.31
C LEU A 19 -15.24 -12.94 -22.27
N GLN A 20 -16.24 -13.81 -22.50
CA GLN A 20 -17.42 -13.53 -23.30
C GLN A 20 -18.68 -13.70 -22.45
N PHE A 21 -19.52 -12.68 -22.40
CA PHE A 21 -20.75 -12.67 -21.64
C PHE A 21 -21.99 -12.94 -22.50
N SER A 22 -23.04 -13.50 -21.90
CA SER A 22 -24.35 -13.75 -22.51
C SER A 22 -25.47 -13.46 -21.52
N ILE A 23 -26.68 -13.22 -22.02
CA ILE A 23 -27.85 -12.90 -21.18
C ILE A 23 -29.11 -13.65 -21.66
N LEU A 24 -29.92 -14.14 -20.72
CA LEU A 24 -31.27 -14.64 -20.94
C LEU A 24 -32.31 -13.69 -20.35
N ASN A 25 -33.51 -13.69 -20.93
CA ASN A 25 -34.66 -12.86 -20.51
C ASN A 25 -34.39 -11.34 -20.48
N LEU A 26 -33.50 -10.85 -21.37
CA LEU A 26 -33.23 -9.43 -21.54
C LEU A 26 -34.55 -8.64 -21.75
N PRO A 27 -34.85 -7.65 -20.88
CA PRO A 27 -36.01 -6.80 -21.08
C PRO A 27 -35.96 -6.07 -22.43
N GLY A 28 -37.10 -5.94 -23.10
CA GLY A 28 -37.17 -5.35 -24.44
C GLY A 28 -36.68 -3.88 -24.53
N TRP A 29 -36.57 -3.20 -23.38
CA TRP A 29 -36.08 -1.82 -23.26
C TRP A 29 -34.57 -1.72 -22.98
N ALA A 30 -33.90 -2.85 -22.70
CA ALA A 30 -32.51 -2.90 -22.31
C ALA A 30 -31.59 -3.41 -23.44
N ASN A 31 -30.32 -3.08 -23.33
CA ASN A 31 -29.21 -3.49 -24.19
C ASN A 31 -28.21 -4.28 -23.36
N PHE A 32 -27.49 -5.21 -24.00
CA PHE A 32 -26.47 -6.01 -23.33
C PHE A 32 -25.17 -6.03 -24.12
N ASN A 33 -24.06 -5.69 -23.46
CA ASN A 33 -22.72 -5.73 -24.03
C ASN A 33 -22.06 -7.07 -23.71
N ALA A 34 -21.95 -7.93 -24.71
CA ALA A 34 -21.36 -9.26 -24.54
C ALA A 34 -19.85 -9.26 -24.22
N GLN A 35 -19.13 -8.14 -24.38
CA GLN A 35 -17.69 -8.06 -24.03
C GLN A 35 -17.44 -7.71 -22.56
N THR A 36 -18.32 -6.90 -21.97
CA THR A 36 -18.17 -6.41 -20.60
C THR A 36 -19.20 -7.01 -19.65
N GLY A 37 -20.23 -7.66 -20.18
CA GLY A 37 -21.41 -8.10 -19.42
C GLY A 37 -22.37 -6.97 -19.06
N GLU A 38 -22.13 -5.73 -19.53
CA GLU A 38 -22.95 -4.58 -19.15
C GLU A 38 -24.39 -4.72 -19.70
N LEU A 39 -25.36 -4.78 -18.79
CA LEU A 39 -26.78 -4.60 -19.06
C LEU A 39 -27.14 -3.13 -18.84
N SER A 40 -27.56 -2.42 -19.89
CA SER A 40 -27.92 -1.00 -19.80
C SER A 40 -29.16 -0.62 -20.59
N GLY A 41 -29.95 0.34 -20.13
CA GLY A 41 -31.17 0.73 -20.84
C GLY A 41 -31.89 1.91 -20.22
N LEU A 42 -32.87 2.43 -20.96
CA LEU A 42 -33.74 3.51 -20.50
C LEU A 42 -35.20 3.02 -20.59
N PRO A 43 -35.77 2.45 -19.52
CA PRO A 43 -37.14 1.96 -19.54
C PRO A 43 -38.12 3.11 -19.72
N LEU A 44 -39.01 3.00 -20.69
CA LEU A 44 -40.03 3.99 -21.03
C LEU A 44 -41.38 3.63 -20.40
N GLN A 45 -42.39 4.46 -20.66
CA GLN A 45 -43.73 4.31 -20.12
C GLN A 45 -44.38 2.96 -20.46
N ASN A 46 -44.15 2.42 -21.64
CA ASN A 46 -44.72 1.14 -22.06
C ASN A 46 -44.00 -0.06 -21.44
N ASP A 47 -42.89 0.18 -20.74
CA ASP A 47 -42.05 -0.85 -20.15
C ASP A 47 -42.35 -1.06 -18.66
N VAL A 48 -43.34 -0.34 -18.10
CA VAL A 48 -43.78 -0.51 -16.70
C VAL A 48 -44.27 -1.94 -16.48
N GLY A 49 -43.67 -2.62 -15.51
CA GLY A 49 -43.91 -4.04 -15.24
C GLY A 49 -42.70 -4.72 -14.60
N SER A 50 -42.82 -6.03 -14.33
CA SER A 50 -41.73 -6.87 -13.84
C SER A 50 -41.14 -7.70 -14.98
N PHE A 51 -39.82 -7.86 -14.96
CA PHE A 51 -39.03 -8.69 -15.86
C PHE A 51 -38.21 -9.63 -15.00
N ASP A 52 -38.62 -10.90 -14.95
CA ASP A 52 -38.05 -11.90 -14.04
C ASP A 52 -37.05 -12.82 -14.76
N ASP A 53 -36.28 -13.56 -13.98
CA ASP A 53 -35.33 -14.60 -14.44
C ASP A 53 -34.26 -14.08 -15.43
N ILE A 54 -33.79 -12.84 -15.25
CA ILE A 54 -32.69 -12.27 -16.04
C ILE A 54 -31.40 -12.95 -15.61
N LEU A 55 -30.78 -13.71 -16.51
CA LEU A 55 -29.58 -14.50 -16.20
C LEU A 55 -28.40 -14.04 -17.05
N ILE A 56 -27.32 -13.60 -16.41
CA ILE A 56 -26.08 -13.24 -17.11
C ILE A 56 -25.03 -14.33 -16.86
N SER A 57 -24.44 -14.83 -17.95
CA SER A 57 -23.39 -15.85 -17.92
C SER A 57 -22.10 -15.33 -18.54
N VAL A 58 -20.96 -15.86 -18.11
CA VAL A 58 -19.63 -15.57 -18.65
C VAL A 58 -18.93 -16.87 -19.04
N SER A 59 -18.13 -16.86 -20.10
CA SER A 59 -17.30 -17.99 -20.51
C SER A 59 -16.00 -17.51 -21.15
N ASP A 60 -14.91 -18.23 -20.89
CA ASP A 60 -13.61 -18.12 -21.55
C ASP A 60 -13.50 -19.01 -22.81
N GLY A 61 -14.57 -19.74 -23.15
CA GLY A 61 -14.63 -20.73 -24.23
C GLY A 61 -14.40 -22.19 -23.79
N THR A 62 -13.97 -22.42 -22.55
CA THR A 62 -13.73 -23.75 -21.95
C THR A 62 -14.57 -23.94 -20.67
N LEU A 63 -14.50 -22.98 -19.76
CA LEU A 63 -15.28 -22.86 -18.54
C LEU A 63 -16.38 -21.80 -18.71
N SER A 64 -17.42 -21.92 -17.90
CA SER A 64 -18.51 -20.96 -17.88
C SER A 64 -19.05 -20.84 -16.46
N ASP A 65 -19.44 -19.62 -16.09
CA ASP A 65 -20.12 -19.33 -14.84
C ASP A 65 -21.31 -18.40 -15.09
N SER A 66 -22.22 -18.29 -14.14
CA SER A 66 -23.40 -17.44 -14.24
C SER A 66 -23.71 -16.74 -12.93
N LEU A 67 -24.17 -15.50 -13.03
CA LEU A 67 -24.84 -14.86 -11.91
C LEU A 67 -26.13 -15.61 -11.58
N PRO A 68 -26.62 -15.50 -10.34
CA PRO A 68 -28.01 -15.84 -10.04
C PRO A 68 -28.98 -15.05 -10.93
N GLY A 69 -30.09 -15.67 -11.30
CA GLY A 69 -31.17 -14.99 -12.00
C GLY A 69 -31.72 -13.85 -11.14
N PHE A 70 -31.95 -12.68 -11.73
CA PHE A 70 -32.50 -11.53 -11.02
C PHE A 70 -33.69 -10.92 -11.76
N SER A 71 -34.50 -10.15 -11.03
CA SER A 71 -35.65 -9.45 -11.59
C SER A 71 -35.42 -7.95 -11.69
N LEU A 72 -36.00 -7.32 -12.71
CA LEU A 72 -36.10 -5.87 -12.84
C LEU A 72 -37.57 -5.45 -12.80
N ALA A 73 -37.90 -4.55 -11.88
CA ALA A 73 -39.21 -3.90 -11.82
C ALA A 73 -39.11 -2.48 -12.37
N VAL A 74 -39.82 -2.20 -13.45
CA VAL A 74 -39.99 -0.84 -13.97
C VAL A 74 -41.25 -0.25 -13.35
N VAL A 75 -41.06 0.72 -12.47
CA VAL A 75 -42.17 1.43 -11.82
C VAL A 75 -42.48 2.76 -12.53
N PRO A 76 -43.73 3.26 -12.43
CA PRO A 76 -44.08 4.61 -12.88
C PRO A 76 -43.29 5.65 -12.07
N ALA A 77 -42.79 6.69 -12.74
CA ALA A 77 -42.04 7.77 -12.10
C ALA A 77 -42.94 8.91 -11.56
N ALA A 78 -44.21 8.98 -11.98
CA ALA A 78 -45.13 10.05 -11.59
C ALA A 78 -46.60 9.62 -11.65
N LEU A 79 -47.45 10.33 -10.90
CA LEU A 79 -48.91 10.17 -10.97
C LEU A 79 -49.44 10.79 -12.26
N LYS A 80 -50.28 10.05 -12.99
CA LYS A 80 -50.89 10.53 -14.23
C LYS A 80 -52.18 11.28 -13.97
N GLN A 81 -52.53 12.23 -14.84
CA GLN A 81 -53.83 12.91 -14.81
C GLN A 81 -55.01 11.92 -14.74
N ALA A 82 -54.95 10.84 -15.50
CA ALA A 82 -55.98 9.80 -15.53
C ALA A 82 -56.19 9.07 -14.19
N ALA A 83 -55.22 9.15 -13.27
CA ALA A 83 -55.36 8.59 -11.91
C ALA A 83 -56.33 9.41 -11.05
N PHE A 84 -56.56 10.68 -11.40
CA PHE A 84 -57.43 11.59 -10.68
C PHE A 84 -58.83 11.63 -11.29
N SER A 85 -59.83 11.39 -10.46
CA SER A 85 -61.25 11.41 -10.82
C SER A 85 -61.97 12.43 -9.94
N PRO A 86 -62.11 13.70 -10.41
CA PRO A 86 -62.87 14.70 -9.67
C PRO A 86 -64.36 14.34 -9.68
N GLU A 87 -64.97 14.33 -8.50
CA GLU A 87 -66.40 14.04 -8.31
C GLU A 87 -67.19 15.32 -7.96
N GLY A 88 -66.48 16.43 -7.71
CA GLY A 88 -67.01 17.77 -7.48
C GLY A 88 -67.02 18.68 -8.72
N VAL A 89 -66.89 19.98 -8.47
CA VAL A 89 -66.76 21.02 -9.51
C VAL A 89 -65.34 21.07 -10.04
N VAL A 90 -65.18 21.10 -11.36
CA VAL A 90 -63.88 21.20 -12.04
C VAL A 90 -63.77 22.55 -12.74
N GLU A 91 -62.75 23.33 -12.37
CA GLU A 91 -62.40 24.59 -13.03
C GLU A 91 -61.10 24.39 -13.82
N PRO A 92 -61.12 24.38 -15.16
CA PRO A 92 -59.90 24.19 -15.96
C PRO A 92 -58.92 25.35 -15.78
N ASN A 93 -57.62 25.05 -15.80
CA ASN A 93 -56.54 26.04 -15.82
C ASN A 93 -55.63 25.79 -17.06
N ALA A 94 -54.55 26.56 -17.23
CA ALA A 94 -53.69 26.47 -18.42
C ALA A 94 -53.02 25.09 -18.59
N ASP A 95 -52.62 24.46 -17.49
CA ASP A 95 -51.77 23.27 -17.45
C ASP A 95 -52.42 22.14 -16.64
N GLY A 96 -53.75 22.09 -16.53
CA GLY A 96 -54.47 21.22 -15.59
C GLY A 96 -55.85 21.73 -15.17
N TYR A 97 -56.21 21.54 -13.90
CA TYR A 97 -57.52 21.95 -13.37
C TYR A 97 -57.51 22.13 -11.85
N ARG A 98 -58.45 22.93 -11.35
CA ARG A 98 -58.81 23.02 -9.93
C ARG A 98 -60.04 22.16 -9.65
N SER A 99 -59.95 21.26 -8.67
CA SER A 99 -61.02 20.39 -8.21
C SER A 99 -61.59 20.90 -6.90
N ILE A 100 -62.89 21.22 -6.87
CA ILE A 100 -63.62 21.71 -5.69
C ILE A 100 -64.72 20.71 -5.31
N GLY A 101 -64.59 20.07 -4.15
CA GLY A 101 -65.38 18.93 -3.72
C GLY A 101 -64.61 17.61 -3.81
N PRO A 102 -65.29 16.45 -3.68
CA PRO A 102 -64.59 15.18 -3.56
C PRO A 102 -63.70 14.87 -4.77
N LEU A 103 -62.48 14.41 -4.51
CA LEU A 103 -61.51 13.98 -5.52
C LEU A 103 -61.04 12.57 -5.20
N ALA A 104 -61.19 11.64 -6.14
CA ALA A 104 -60.66 10.29 -6.01
C ALA A 104 -59.31 10.18 -6.74
N LEU A 105 -58.32 9.60 -6.07
CA LEU A 105 -57.02 9.22 -6.63
C LEU A 105 -56.95 7.69 -6.66
N ASN A 106 -56.90 7.13 -7.87
CA ASN A 106 -56.82 5.70 -8.10
C ASN A 106 -55.37 5.24 -8.20
N LEU A 107 -54.93 4.42 -7.24
CA LEU A 107 -53.57 3.89 -7.14
C LEU A 107 -53.49 2.41 -7.54
N GLY A 108 -54.52 1.91 -8.23
CA GLY A 108 -54.62 0.53 -8.69
C GLY A 108 -55.19 -0.41 -7.63
N THR A 109 -54.48 -0.63 -6.51
CA THR A 109 -54.90 -1.58 -5.45
C THR A 109 -55.89 -0.98 -4.46
N PHE A 110 -55.89 0.35 -4.30
CA PHE A 110 -56.86 1.09 -3.49
C PHE A 110 -57.09 2.50 -4.06
N VAL A 111 -58.11 3.18 -3.55
CA VAL A 111 -58.49 4.55 -3.95
C VAL A 111 -58.37 5.46 -2.74
N GLN A 112 -57.57 6.51 -2.85
CA GLN A 112 -57.55 7.61 -1.87
C GLN A 112 -58.66 8.60 -2.23
N ARG A 113 -59.44 9.02 -1.24
CA ARG A 113 -60.53 9.99 -1.43
C ARG A 113 -60.26 11.23 -0.60
N PHE A 114 -60.19 12.37 -1.27
CA PHE A 114 -60.15 13.69 -0.65
C PHE A 114 -61.58 14.24 -0.61
N GLU A 115 -62.31 14.09 0.49
CA GLU A 115 -63.75 14.39 0.56
C GLU A 115 -64.07 15.90 0.42
N ASN A 116 -63.27 16.77 1.04
CA ASN A 116 -63.46 18.23 1.02
C ASN A 116 -62.32 18.96 0.31
N ALA A 117 -61.90 18.47 -0.86
CA ALA A 117 -60.79 19.05 -1.61
C ALA A 117 -61.14 20.39 -2.28
N ASP A 118 -60.22 21.34 -2.18
CA ASP A 118 -60.07 22.50 -3.04
C ASP A 118 -58.61 22.52 -3.50
N LEU A 119 -58.33 21.74 -4.55
CA LEU A 119 -56.97 21.42 -4.99
C LEU A 119 -56.75 21.92 -6.42
N LEU A 120 -55.68 22.67 -6.63
CA LEU A 120 -55.14 22.99 -7.94
C LEU A 120 -54.18 21.86 -8.36
N LEU A 121 -54.45 21.21 -9.49
CA LEU A 121 -53.60 20.19 -10.09
C LEU A 121 -53.03 20.72 -11.40
N GLU A 122 -51.72 20.53 -11.57
CA GLU A 122 -50.95 20.91 -12.75
C GLU A 122 -50.22 19.68 -13.29
N PHE A 123 -50.28 19.49 -14.61
CA PHE A 123 -49.74 18.36 -15.33
C PHE A 123 -48.79 18.85 -16.44
N ASN A 124 -47.73 18.09 -16.69
CA ASN A 124 -46.83 18.36 -17.81
C ASN A 124 -47.40 17.81 -19.14
N ALA A 125 -46.64 17.97 -20.22
CA ALA A 125 -47.03 17.49 -21.56
C ALA A 125 -47.17 15.95 -21.68
N ASN A 126 -46.67 15.18 -20.70
CA ASN A 126 -46.80 13.73 -20.63
C ASN A 126 -47.93 13.28 -19.69
N ASP A 127 -48.80 14.21 -19.27
CA ASP A 127 -49.86 14.03 -18.27
C ASP A 127 -49.35 13.64 -16.87
N ASP A 128 -48.06 13.85 -16.57
CA ASP A 128 -47.54 13.64 -15.21
C ASP A 128 -47.93 14.83 -14.33
N LEU A 129 -48.37 14.54 -13.11
CA LEU A 129 -48.56 15.55 -12.08
C LEU A 129 -47.21 16.22 -11.81
N VAL A 130 -47.17 17.55 -11.89
CA VAL A 130 -45.99 18.36 -11.56
C VAL A 130 -46.29 19.40 -10.49
N GLY A 131 -47.56 19.72 -10.28
CA GLY A 131 -48.02 20.61 -9.24
C GLY A 131 -49.32 20.13 -8.62
N LEU A 132 -49.40 20.21 -7.30
CA LEU A 132 -50.60 20.01 -6.52
C LEU A 132 -50.52 20.97 -5.34
N LEU A 133 -51.52 21.83 -5.19
CA LEU A 133 -51.58 22.76 -4.07
C LEU A 133 -53.04 23.07 -3.71
N GLY A 134 -53.34 23.05 -2.43
CA GLY A 134 -54.61 23.57 -1.93
C GLY A 134 -54.94 23.06 -0.54
N GLU A 135 -56.22 23.02 -0.22
CA GLU A 135 -56.70 22.52 1.07
C GLU A 135 -57.64 21.34 0.87
N GLY A 136 -57.63 20.41 1.82
CA GLY A 136 -58.58 19.32 1.82
C GLY A 136 -58.50 18.49 3.09
N ASP A 137 -59.41 17.56 3.22
CA ASP A 137 -59.28 16.54 4.25
C ASP A 137 -58.18 15.55 3.83
N VAL A 138 -57.31 15.17 4.77
CA VAL A 138 -56.37 14.07 4.58
C VAL A 138 -57.19 12.81 4.27
N PRO A 139 -56.86 12.04 3.22
CA PRO A 139 -57.61 10.85 2.86
C PRO A 139 -57.80 9.89 4.04
N GLU A 140 -59.02 9.39 4.22
CA GLU A 140 -59.35 8.44 5.30
C GLU A 140 -58.47 7.18 5.19
N LEU A 141 -58.19 6.72 3.97
CA LEU A 141 -57.25 5.63 3.72
C LEU A 141 -56.00 6.20 3.05
N LEU A 142 -54.86 6.14 3.73
CA LEU A 142 -53.57 6.55 3.20
C LEU A 142 -52.81 5.35 2.59
N SER A 143 -53.05 4.15 3.13
CA SER A 143 -52.61 2.87 2.57
C SER A 143 -53.50 1.73 3.07
N ASP A 144 -53.29 0.49 2.60
CA ASP A 144 -54.06 -0.67 3.09
C ASP A 144 -53.93 -0.95 4.61
N PHE A 145 -52.91 -0.39 5.27
CA PHE A 145 -52.68 -0.58 6.71
C PHE A 145 -52.75 0.71 7.52
N LEU A 146 -53.10 1.83 6.88
CA LEU A 146 -53.08 3.12 7.54
C LEU A 146 -54.32 3.93 7.16
N ALA A 147 -55.09 4.26 8.19
CA ALA A 147 -56.27 5.10 8.05
C ALA A 147 -56.21 6.32 8.98
N VAL A 148 -56.62 7.48 8.47
CA VAL A 148 -56.90 8.66 9.28
C VAL A 148 -58.30 8.50 9.88
N GLN A 149 -58.40 8.69 11.19
CA GLN A 149 -59.68 8.65 11.90
C GLN A 149 -60.27 10.05 11.99
N GLY A 150 -61.45 10.22 11.40
CA GLY A 150 -62.14 11.51 11.34
C GLY A 150 -61.59 12.44 10.25
N ASN A 151 -62.07 13.68 10.24
CA ASN A 151 -61.76 14.64 9.19
C ASN A 151 -60.64 15.58 9.67
N ALA A 152 -59.40 15.25 9.32
CA ALA A 152 -58.26 16.12 9.55
C ALA A 152 -58.03 17.00 8.32
N ARG A 153 -58.21 18.32 8.46
CA ARG A 153 -57.98 19.26 7.36
C ARG A 153 -56.49 19.59 7.25
N ALA A 154 -55.98 19.63 6.03
CA ALA A 154 -54.59 19.89 5.72
C ALA A 154 -54.43 20.87 4.55
N ILE A 155 -53.31 21.59 4.54
CA ILE A 155 -52.75 22.12 3.30
C ILE A 155 -52.02 20.98 2.62
N ILE A 156 -52.36 20.71 1.36
CA ILE A 156 -51.85 19.58 0.60
C ILE A 156 -50.97 20.12 -0.53
N GLY A 157 -49.75 19.61 -0.62
CA GLY A 157 -48.76 19.95 -1.64
C GLY A 157 -48.14 18.71 -2.28
N VAL A 158 -47.50 18.87 -3.43
CA VAL A 158 -46.53 17.90 -3.97
C VAL A 158 -45.15 18.55 -4.07
N THR A 159 -44.09 17.79 -3.79
CA THR A 159 -42.70 18.24 -3.89
C THR A 159 -41.78 17.08 -4.26
N SER A 160 -40.58 17.38 -4.77
CA SER A 160 -39.58 16.34 -5.05
C SER A 160 -38.87 15.87 -3.78
N GLY A 161 -38.35 14.64 -3.79
CA GLY A 161 -37.48 14.13 -2.73
C GLY A 161 -36.22 14.98 -2.56
N ARG A 162 -35.67 15.50 -3.66
CA ARG A 162 -34.52 16.40 -3.65
C ARG A 162 -34.79 17.68 -2.84
N ASP A 163 -35.96 18.27 -3.02
CA ASP A 163 -36.35 19.49 -2.29
C ASP A 163 -36.58 19.20 -0.80
N LEU A 164 -37.14 18.02 -0.47
CA LEU A 164 -37.29 17.57 0.92
C LEU A 164 -35.94 17.26 1.57
N ASN A 165 -35.03 16.61 0.84
CA ASN A 165 -33.68 16.28 1.30
C ASN A 165 -32.81 17.54 1.53
N ALA A 166 -33.17 18.67 0.91
CA ALA A 166 -32.50 19.94 1.14
C ALA A 166 -32.90 20.59 2.47
N ASP A 167 -33.99 20.14 3.12
CA ASP A 167 -34.42 20.59 4.43
C ASP A 167 -33.70 19.79 5.54
N PRO A 168 -32.74 20.41 6.26
CA PRO A 168 -31.97 19.70 7.28
C PRO A 168 -32.83 19.27 8.48
N ASP A 169 -34.01 19.86 8.68
CA ASP A 169 -34.85 19.60 9.85
C ASP A 169 -35.66 18.30 9.72
N LEU A 170 -35.83 17.76 8.51
CA LEU A 170 -36.65 16.56 8.27
C LEU A 170 -35.95 15.25 8.69
N GLY A 171 -34.61 15.24 8.76
CA GLY A 171 -33.82 14.10 9.23
C GLY A 171 -33.97 12.82 8.39
N ILE A 172 -34.49 12.93 7.16
CA ILE A 172 -34.69 11.80 6.24
C ILE A 172 -33.91 11.97 4.96
N ARG A 173 -33.66 10.85 4.31
CA ARG A 173 -33.24 10.80 2.92
C ARG A 173 -34.30 10.07 2.09
N LEU A 174 -34.87 10.78 1.14
CA LEU A 174 -35.85 10.29 0.17
C LEU A 174 -35.18 10.08 -1.19
N VAL A 175 -35.80 9.31 -2.08
CA VAL A 175 -35.33 9.23 -3.48
C VAL A 175 -35.53 10.59 -4.14
N ASP A 176 -34.44 11.19 -4.62
CA ASP A 176 -34.39 12.58 -5.07
C ASP A 176 -35.44 12.90 -6.15
N ASP A 177 -35.58 12.00 -7.13
CA ASP A 177 -36.39 12.22 -8.32
C ASP A 177 -37.86 11.75 -8.15
N ASN A 178 -38.21 11.17 -6.98
CA ASN A 178 -39.60 10.82 -6.65
C ASN A 178 -40.39 12.06 -6.20
N GLN A 179 -41.69 12.05 -6.51
CA GLN A 179 -42.64 13.04 -6.00
C GLN A 179 -43.38 12.54 -4.75
N TYR A 180 -43.48 13.40 -3.75
CA TYR A 180 -44.14 13.11 -2.48
C TYR A 180 -45.28 14.08 -2.22
N PHE A 181 -46.39 13.56 -1.70
CA PHE A 181 -47.47 14.37 -1.15
C PHE A 181 -47.10 14.83 0.25
N VAL A 182 -47.26 16.13 0.51
CA VAL A 182 -46.99 16.75 1.79
C VAL A 182 -48.28 17.32 2.33
N TYR A 183 -48.73 16.81 3.47
CA TYR A 183 -49.90 17.29 4.19
C TYR A 183 -49.44 18.05 5.43
N ARG A 184 -49.84 19.31 5.55
CA ARG A 184 -49.60 20.16 6.71
C ARG A 184 -50.88 20.28 7.54
N VAL A 185 -50.90 19.62 8.69
CA VAL A 185 -52.10 19.47 9.55
C VAL A 185 -51.93 20.29 10.83
N ALA A 186 -52.77 21.30 11.03
CA ALA A 186 -52.72 22.19 12.19
C ALA A 186 -53.58 21.71 13.39
N SER A 187 -54.07 20.48 13.35
CA SER A 187 -54.97 19.90 14.37
C SER A 187 -54.55 18.49 14.74
N ASN A 188 -55.14 17.92 15.80
CA ASN A 188 -54.82 16.56 16.24
C ASN A 188 -55.12 15.56 15.11
N LEU A 189 -54.12 14.77 14.73
CA LEU A 189 -54.24 13.74 13.71
C LEU A 189 -54.30 12.38 14.39
N THR A 190 -55.42 11.69 14.26
CA THR A 190 -55.58 10.34 14.81
C THR A 190 -55.42 9.31 13.68
N LEU A 191 -54.50 8.38 13.87
CA LEU A 191 -54.13 7.37 12.89
C LEU A 191 -54.48 5.99 13.42
N SER A 192 -55.07 5.15 12.57
CA SER A 192 -55.26 3.72 12.79
C SER A 192 -54.23 2.96 11.96
N ILE A 193 -53.35 2.23 12.64
CA ILE A 193 -52.25 1.47 12.06
C ILE A 193 -52.58 -0.02 12.19
N GLY A 194 -52.74 -0.71 11.06
CA GLY A 194 -53.01 -2.14 10.99
C GLY A 194 -51.75 -2.99 11.12
N ASP A 195 -51.87 -4.14 11.80
CA ASP A 195 -50.80 -5.13 11.87
C ASP A 195 -50.74 -5.93 10.55
N ARG A 196 -49.58 -5.90 9.88
CA ARG A 196 -49.33 -6.63 8.63
C ARG A 196 -49.52 -8.15 8.77
N ARG A 197 -49.25 -8.71 9.94
CA ARG A 197 -49.39 -10.16 10.23
C ARG A 197 -50.79 -10.52 10.73
N ASN A 198 -51.56 -9.54 11.17
CA ASN A 198 -52.95 -9.71 11.60
C ASN A 198 -53.80 -8.49 11.22
N PRO A 199 -54.34 -8.43 9.99
CA PRO A 199 -55.05 -7.25 9.48
C PRO A 199 -56.28 -6.83 10.30
N ALA A 200 -56.81 -7.70 11.16
CA ALA A 200 -57.91 -7.39 12.06
C ALA A 200 -57.47 -6.65 13.33
N ALA A 201 -56.17 -6.63 13.64
CA ALA A 201 -55.60 -5.90 14.76
C ALA A 201 -55.11 -4.53 14.30
N THR A 202 -55.70 -3.47 14.84
CA THR A 202 -55.23 -2.10 14.63
C THR A 202 -54.79 -1.48 15.95
N ARG A 203 -53.84 -0.55 15.88
CA ARG A 203 -53.46 0.34 16.98
C ARG A 203 -53.76 1.78 16.58
N THR A 204 -54.26 2.56 17.54
CA THR A 204 -54.53 3.97 17.32
C THR A 204 -53.41 4.80 17.92
N VAL A 205 -52.91 5.76 17.15
CA VAL A 205 -51.95 6.77 17.60
C VAL A 205 -52.56 8.14 17.34
N THR A 206 -52.56 9.00 18.35
CA THR A 206 -52.95 10.41 18.19
C THR A 206 -51.71 11.27 18.23
N LEU A 207 -51.49 12.02 17.16
CA LEU A 207 -50.44 13.02 17.04
C LEU A 207 -51.06 14.37 17.37
N GLU A 208 -50.44 15.08 18.31
CA GLU A 208 -50.83 16.44 18.67
C GLU A 208 -49.80 17.41 18.09
N PRO A 209 -50.23 18.44 17.33
CA PRO A 209 -49.30 19.45 16.85
C PRO A 209 -48.71 20.22 18.04
N PRO A 210 -47.42 20.61 17.99
CA PRO A 210 -46.82 21.46 19.02
C PRO A 210 -47.53 22.83 19.09
N LEU A 211 -47.42 23.53 20.22
CA LEU A 211 -48.06 24.83 20.41
C LEU A 211 -47.65 25.83 19.32
N GLY A 212 -48.59 26.15 18.42
CA GLY A 212 -48.37 27.05 17.29
C GLY A 212 -47.63 26.43 16.10
N GLY A 213 -47.43 25.11 16.08
CA GLY A 213 -46.88 24.38 14.95
C GLY A 213 -47.91 23.49 14.25
N GLU A 214 -47.43 22.67 13.33
CA GLU A 214 -48.22 21.77 12.50
C GLU A 214 -47.57 20.39 12.41
N ILE A 215 -48.36 19.37 12.09
CA ILE A 215 -47.88 18.03 11.76
C ILE A 215 -47.61 18.00 10.25
N ILE A 216 -46.39 17.64 9.85
CA ILE A 216 -46.04 17.38 8.45
C ILE A 216 -46.12 15.87 8.22
N LEU A 217 -47.00 15.46 7.31
CA LEU A 217 -47.10 14.08 6.85
C LEU A 217 -46.63 14.01 5.40
N ILE A 218 -45.63 13.16 5.14
CA ILE A 218 -45.05 12.94 3.81
C ILE A 218 -45.45 11.55 3.33
N VAL A 219 -46.06 11.46 2.16
CA VAL A 219 -46.58 10.23 1.58
C VAL A 219 -46.09 10.09 0.15
N ASP A 220 -45.47 8.95 -0.20
CA ASP A 220 -45.33 8.56 -1.61
C ASP A 220 -46.66 7.92 -2.06
N PRO A 221 -47.31 8.47 -3.09
CA PRO A 221 -48.59 7.94 -3.57
C PRO A 221 -48.44 6.68 -4.44
N LEU A 222 -47.26 6.40 -5.00
CA LEU A 222 -47.01 5.28 -5.92
C LEU A 222 -46.42 4.06 -5.24
N ASP A 223 -45.72 4.26 -4.15
CA ASP A 223 -45.33 3.27 -3.17
C ASP A 223 -45.73 3.85 -1.83
N PRO A 224 -46.58 3.23 -0.99
CA PRO A 224 -47.01 3.83 0.28
C PRO A 224 -45.82 3.95 1.24
N LEU A 225 -44.91 4.90 0.98
CA LEU A 225 -43.87 5.38 1.85
C LEU A 225 -44.58 6.23 2.90
N GLN A 226 -44.66 5.72 4.11
CA GLN A 226 -45.29 6.42 5.22
C GLN A 226 -44.19 6.92 6.13
N TYR A 227 -43.92 8.22 6.08
CA TYR A 227 -42.96 8.84 6.99
C TYR A 227 -43.70 9.70 8.02
N TYR A 228 -43.51 9.33 9.28
CA TYR A 228 -43.97 10.08 10.43
C TYR A 228 -42.79 10.74 11.10
N PHE A 229 -42.95 12.02 11.42
CA PHE A 229 -41.98 12.75 12.21
C PHE A 229 -42.68 13.53 13.32
N GLY A 230 -42.22 13.33 14.55
CA GLY A 230 -42.55 14.18 15.68
C GLY A 230 -41.26 14.74 16.28
N SER A 231 -41.06 16.05 16.20
CA SER A 231 -39.99 16.72 16.93
C SER A 231 -40.51 17.19 18.30
N GLN A 232 -39.81 16.80 19.37
CA GLN A 232 -39.99 17.42 20.68
C GLN A 232 -38.71 18.19 21.06
N PRO A 233 -38.80 19.45 21.52
CA PRO A 233 -37.63 20.25 21.91
C PRO A 233 -36.75 19.65 23.02
N LEU A 234 -37.21 18.59 23.71
CA LEU A 234 -36.55 18.02 24.88
C LEU A 234 -36.24 16.51 24.78
N LEU A 235 -36.80 15.79 23.80
CA LEU A 235 -36.69 14.31 23.70
C LEU A 235 -36.13 13.84 22.34
N GLY A 236 -35.70 14.77 21.48
CA GLY A 236 -35.26 14.47 20.14
C GLY A 236 -36.41 14.25 19.15
N SER A 237 -36.04 13.99 17.90
CA SER A 237 -36.97 13.60 16.85
C SER A 237 -37.20 12.09 16.89
N LEU A 238 -38.46 11.67 16.95
CA LEU A 238 -38.85 10.29 16.68
C LEU A 238 -39.41 10.25 15.26
N GLY A 239 -38.84 9.39 14.42
CA GLY A 239 -39.32 9.22 13.06
C GLY A 239 -39.41 7.76 12.65
N VAL A 240 -40.49 7.39 11.97
CA VAL A 240 -40.67 6.04 11.41
C VAL A 240 -41.09 6.18 9.97
N GLY A 241 -40.35 5.53 9.07
CA GLY A 241 -40.63 5.42 7.65
C GLY A 241 -40.89 3.96 7.27
N GLU A 242 -41.83 3.71 6.37
CA GLU A 242 -42.02 2.36 5.80
C GLU A 242 -42.40 2.43 4.32
N SER A 243 -41.75 1.65 3.47
CA SER A 243 -41.98 1.52 2.02
C SER A 243 -42.25 0.06 1.67
N ARG A 244 -43.16 -0.20 0.72
CA ARG A 244 -43.43 -1.57 0.23
C ARG A 244 -42.49 -1.99 -0.88
N ARG A 245 -42.04 -1.05 -1.71
CA ARG A 245 -41.11 -1.33 -2.81
C ARG A 245 -39.64 -1.22 -2.40
N GLY A 246 -39.38 -0.93 -1.13
CA GLY A 246 -38.03 -0.80 -0.60
C GLY A 246 -37.31 0.43 -1.13
N LEU A 247 -37.99 1.59 -1.22
CA LEU A 247 -37.49 2.84 -1.80
C LEU A 247 -36.98 3.85 -0.75
N ILE A 248 -36.50 3.37 0.40
CA ILE A 248 -35.87 4.22 1.42
C ILE A 248 -34.35 4.14 1.24
N PRO A 249 -33.67 5.16 0.68
CA PRO A 249 -32.24 5.09 0.46
C PRO A 249 -31.46 5.14 1.78
N PHE A 250 -30.52 4.21 1.93
CA PHE A 250 -29.43 4.29 2.89
C PHE A 250 -28.13 4.66 2.18
N VAL A 251 -27.51 5.73 2.64
CA VAL A 251 -26.20 6.17 2.20
C VAL A 251 -25.34 6.39 3.45
N PRO A 252 -24.21 5.69 3.61
CA PRO A 252 -23.27 5.95 4.69
C PRO A 252 -22.86 7.42 4.72
N GLN A 253 -22.76 8.00 5.92
CA GLN A 253 -22.23 9.36 6.08
C GLN A 253 -20.71 9.39 6.10
N LEU A 254 -20.09 8.30 6.56
CA LEU A 254 -18.64 8.15 6.63
C LEU A 254 -18.08 7.35 5.44
N PRO A 255 -16.91 7.75 4.89
CA PRO A 255 -16.37 7.19 3.64
C PRO A 255 -15.53 5.92 3.88
N TYR A 256 -16.17 4.81 4.25
CA TYR A 256 -15.51 3.50 4.34
C TYR A 256 -15.98 2.57 3.22
N PRO A 257 -15.08 2.07 2.33
CA PRO A 257 -15.46 1.28 1.17
C PRO A 257 -16.23 -0.01 1.46
N ALA A 258 -16.10 -0.57 2.66
CA ALA A 258 -16.85 -1.76 3.06
C ALA A 258 -18.29 -1.45 3.50
N LEU A 259 -18.67 -0.16 3.62
CA LEU A 259 -20.04 0.25 3.90
C LEU A 259 -20.86 0.28 2.59
N ASP A 260 -21.95 -0.49 2.59
CA ASP A 260 -22.82 -0.59 1.45
C ASP A 260 -23.87 0.52 1.39
N THR A 261 -24.22 0.92 0.16
CA THR A 261 -25.44 1.70 -0.11
C THR A 261 -26.54 0.74 -0.55
N PHE A 262 -27.77 0.98 -0.10
CA PHE A 262 -28.91 0.15 -0.49
C PHE A 262 -30.23 0.88 -0.27
N ASN A 263 -31.31 0.39 -0.87
CA ASN A 263 -32.65 0.87 -0.57
C ASN A 263 -33.38 -0.13 0.35
N GLY A 264 -33.94 0.39 1.44
CA GLY A 264 -34.64 -0.38 2.48
C GLY A 264 -36.15 -0.16 2.46
N HIS A 265 -36.83 -0.97 3.26
CA HIS A 265 -38.28 -0.95 3.43
C HIS A 265 -38.70 -0.21 4.70
N GLN A 266 -37.81 -0.01 5.66
CA GLN A 266 -38.12 0.63 6.93
C GLN A 266 -37.04 1.64 7.29
N LEU A 267 -37.45 2.80 7.79
CA LEU A 267 -36.61 3.82 8.42
C LEU A 267 -37.03 3.97 9.87
N LEU A 268 -36.08 4.02 10.79
CA LEU A 268 -36.30 4.40 12.17
C LEU A 268 -35.33 5.52 12.53
N LEU A 269 -35.83 6.57 13.18
CA LEU A 269 -35.08 7.70 13.70
C LEU A 269 -35.30 7.78 15.22
N GLY A 270 -34.20 7.96 15.96
CA GLY A 270 -34.20 8.08 17.41
C GLY A 270 -33.12 7.20 18.04
N SER A 271 -33.16 7.04 19.37
CA SER A 271 -32.28 6.11 20.08
C SER A 271 -32.85 4.69 20.10
N THR A 272 -32.02 3.71 19.77
CA THR A 272 -32.31 2.28 19.90
C THR A 272 -31.21 1.64 20.70
N SER A 273 -31.57 0.93 21.76
CA SER A 273 -30.65 0.08 22.49
C SER A 273 -30.75 -1.39 22.07
N LEU A 274 -29.59 -2.04 21.94
CA LEU A 274 -29.46 -3.48 21.79
C LEU A 274 -28.79 -4.01 23.07
N GLY A 275 -29.54 -4.83 23.80
CA GLY A 275 -29.17 -5.25 25.14
C GLY A 275 -29.82 -6.56 25.57
N THR A 276 -29.35 -7.08 26.69
CA THR A 276 -30.18 -7.98 27.50
C THR A 276 -31.25 -7.17 28.24
N ARG A 277 -32.26 -7.83 28.83
CA ARG A 277 -33.25 -7.16 29.69
C ARG A 277 -32.66 -6.38 30.89
N VAL A 278 -31.37 -6.56 31.19
CA VAL A 278 -30.71 -6.03 32.38
C VAL A 278 -29.59 -5.05 32.02
N PHE A 279 -29.02 -5.14 30.81
CA PHE A 279 -27.91 -4.30 30.35
C PHE A 279 -28.04 -4.03 28.86
N ASP A 280 -27.95 -2.76 28.48
CA ASP A 280 -27.81 -2.34 27.09
C ASP A 280 -26.32 -2.38 26.72
N PHE A 281 -25.97 -3.15 25.69
CA PHE A 281 -24.58 -3.30 25.20
C PHE A 281 -24.26 -2.30 24.10
N PHE A 282 -25.28 -1.78 23.44
CA PHE A 282 -25.16 -0.83 22.34
C PHE A 282 -26.33 0.12 22.40
N GLU A 283 -26.08 1.42 22.38
CA GLU A 283 -27.11 2.42 22.12
C GLU A 283 -26.71 3.19 20.86
N ILE A 284 -27.62 3.32 19.91
CA ILE A 284 -27.40 4.10 18.71
C ILE A 284 -28.47 5.16 18.66
N SER A 285 -28.10 6.42 18.55
CA SER A 285 -29.00 7.52 18.26
C SER A 285 -28.76 8.01 16.85
N GLY A 286 -29.75 7.89 15.98
CA GLY A 286 -29.62 8.34 14.61
C GLY A 286 -30.67 7.76 13.69
N SER A 287 -30.28 7.59 12.43
CA SER A 287 -31.09 6.97 11.39
C SER A 287 -30.72 5.51 11.19
N ARG A 288 -31.74 4.67 11.05
CA ARG A 288 -31.62 3.24 10.76
C ARG A 288 -32.50 2.88 9.59
N VAL A 289 -31.93 2.34 8.53
CA VAL A 289 -32.68 1.82 7.37
C VAL A 289 -32.56 0.29 7.36
N VAL A 290 -33.66 -0.41 7.10
CA VAL A 290 -33.70 -1.88 7.09
C VAL A 290 -34.37 -2.40 5.81
N ARG A 291 -33.71 -3.33 5.13
CA ARG A 291 -34.27 -4.16 4.05
C ARG A 291 -34.57 -5.54 4.64
N ASN A 292 -35.86 -5.85 4.76
CA ASN A 292 -36.30 -7.18 5.16
C ASN A 292 -36.46 -8.07 3.93
N PRO A 293 -36.09 -9.36 4.01
CA PRO A 293 -36.33 -10.30 2.92
C PRO A 293 -37.84 -10.44 2.67
N GLN A 294 -38.21 -10.47 1.39
CA GLN A 294 -39.57 -10.66 0.91
C GLN A 294 -39.74 -12.10 0.40
N PHE A 295 -40.98 -12.59 0.37
CA PHE A 295 -41.28 -13.92 -0.16
C PHE A 295 -40.90 -14.10 -1.64
N GLN A 296 -40.92 -13.00 -2.39
CA GLN A 296 -40.51 -12.95 -3.80
C GLN A 296 -38.99 -13.08 -3.99
N ASP A 297 -38.19 -12.88 -2.94
CA ASP A 297 -36.72 -13.00 -3.00
C ASP A 297 -36.26 -14.45 -2.89
N ILE A 298 -37.20 -15.40 -2.68
CA ILE A 298 -36.93 -16.83 -2.58
C ILE A 298 -37.04 -17.44 -3.97
N ASP A 299 -35.92 -17.91 -4.50
CA ASP A 299 -35.89 -18.85 -5.60
C ASP A 299 -36.33 -20.23 -5.09
N TRP A 300 -37.52 -20.67 -5.49
CA TRP A 300 -38.08 -21.95 -5.05
C TRP A 300 -37.44 -23.15 -5.75
N ASP A 301 -36.76 -22.94 -6.86
CA ASP A 301 -36.00 -23.97 -7.57
C ASP A 301 -34.59 -24.11 -6.97
N ALA A 302 -34.01 -23.03 -6.41
CA ALA A 302 -32.74 -23.03 -5.67
C ALA A 302 -32.79 -22.22 -4.35
N PRO A 303 -33.41 -22.76 -3.27
CA PRO A 303 -33.67 -22.00 -2.04
C PRO A 303 -32.43 -21.51 -1.27
N PHE A 304 -31.27 -22.15 -1.47
CA PHE A 304 -30.02 -21.78 -0.81
C PHE A 304 -29.18 -20.79 -1.62
N ASP A 305 -29.48 -20.64 -2.92
CA ASP A 305 -28.86 -19.65 -3.81
C ASP A 305 -29.76 -18.41 -3.97
N SER A 306 -30.87 -18.36 -3.23
CA SER A 306 -31.82 -17.26 -3.24
C SER A 306 -31.18 -15.99 -2.71
N ALA A 307 -31.50 -14.85 -3.31
CA ALA A 307 -31.09 -13.51 -2.88
C ALA A 307 -31.82 -13.03 -1.60
N VAL A 308 -32.19 -13.97 -0.72
CA VAL A 308 -32.83 -13.71 0.57
C VAL A 308 -31.79 -13.08 1.47
N GLU A 309 -31.93 -11.78 1.66
CA GLU A 309 -30.92 -10.99 2.32
C GLU A 309 -31.58 -9.97 3.26
N PHE A 310 -31.16 -9.99 4.52
CA PHE A 310 -31.46 -8.94 5.46
C PHE A 310 -30.34 -7.91 5.42
N ARG A 311 -30.66 -6.66 5.08
CA ARG A 311 -29.71 -5.55 5.21
C ARG A 311 -30.19 -4.54 6.24
N ALA A 312 -29.26 -4.01 7.02
CA ALA A 312 -29.51 -2.87 7.88
C ALA A 312 -28.36 -1.85 7.73
N GLY A 313 -28.71 -0.58 7.70
CA GLY A 313 -27.81 0.55 7.59
C GLY A 313 -28.10 1.52 8.74
N LEU A 314 -27.05 2.08 9.32
CA LEU A 314 -27.11 2.94 10.50
C LEU A 314 -26.23 4.17 10.25
N ASN A 315 -26.75 5.37 10.52
CA ASN A 315 -25.97 6.61 10.59
C ASN A 315 -26.36 7.40 11.83
N GLY A 316 -25.38 7.88 12.60
CA GLY A 316 -25.59 8.76 13.75
C GLY A 316 -24.54 8.54 14.83
N ASP A 317 -24.91 8.83 16.06
CA ASP A 317 -24.03 8.66 17.21
C ASP A 317 -24.28 7.27 17.81
N ALA A 318 -23.25 6.66 18.37
CA ALA A 318 -23.38 5.38 19.03
C ALA A 318 -22.63 5.39 20.37
N SER A 319 -23.07 4.58 21.31
CA SER A 319 -22.31 4.25 22.51
C SER A 319 -22.20 2.75 22.63
N PHE A 320 -21.00 2.28 22.92
CA PHE A 320 -20.70 0.86 23.06
C PHE A 320 -20.42 0.55 24.52
N ALA A 321 -21.05 -0.49 25.06
CA ALA A 321 -20.83 -0.97 26.42
C ALA A 321 -20.47 -2.47 26.43
N LEU A 322 -19.22 -2.79 26.81
CA LEU A 322 -18.77 -4.18 26.91
C LEU A 322 -18.46 -4.57 28.36
N ALA A 323 -19.06 -5.66 28.83
CA ALA A 323 -18.70 -6.26 30.11
C ALA A 323 -17.64 -7.35 29.90
N ALA A 324 -16.38 -7.08 30.25
CA ALA A 324 -15.35 -8.11 30.27
C ALA A 324 -15.28 -8.79 31.65
N LEU A 325 -15.41 -10.12 31.68
CA LEU A 325 -15.32 -10.92 32.91
C LEU A 325 -13.99 -10.66 33.63
N GLY A 326 -14.05 -9.96 34.76
CA GLY A 326 -12.90 -9.69 35.63
C GLY A 326 -12.23 -8.32 35.46
N VAL A 327 -12.65 -7.47 34.51
CA VAL A 327 -11.98 -6.18 34.23
C VAL A 327 -12.91 -4.96 34.39
N GLY A 328 -14.24 -5.14 34.35
CA GLY A 328 -15.22 -4.06 34.48
C GLY A 328 -16.06 -3.87 33.22
N VAL A 329 -16.98 -2.89 33.26
CA VAL A 329 -17.77 -2.47 32.08
C VAL A 329 -17.01 -1.33 31.42
N PHE A 330 -16.67 -1.48 30.15
CA PHE A 330 -16.13 -0.42 29.30
C PHE A 330 -17.27 0.28 28.61
N SER A 331 -17.28 1.62 28.61
CA SER A 331 -18.19 2.41 27.77
C SER A 331 -17.42 3.53 27.09
N PHE A 332 -17.63 3.72 25.79
CA PHE A 332 -17.15 4.89 25.07
C PHE A 332 -18.20 5.37 24.08
N ASP A 333 -18.24 6.68 23.92
CA ASP A 333 -19.12 7.38 23.00
C ASP A 333 -18.44 7.51 21.63
N LEU A 334 -19.22 7.32 20.59
CA LEU A 334 -18.84 7.38 19.18
C LEU A 334 -19.60 8.56 18.56
N ALA A 335 -18.88 9.65 18.31
CA ALA A 335 -19.45 10.94 17.92
C ALA A 335 -20.02 10.94 16.50
N GLU A 336 -19.51 10.10 15.60
CA GLU A 336 -20.08 9.87 14.28
C GLU A 336 -19.88 8.41 13.89
N THR A 337 -20.94 7.72 13.50
CA THR A 337 -20.91 6.30 13.14
C THR A 337 -21.74 6.06 11.90
N SER A 338 -21.19 5.29 10.97
CA SER A 338 -21.90 4.70 9.84
C SER A 338 -21.66 3.19 9.85
N ALA A 339 -22.72 2.38 9.82
CA ALA A 339 -22.59 0.94 9.85
C ALA A 339 -23.55 0.25 8.89
N THR A 340 -23.12 -0.86 8.31
CA THR A 340 -23.96 -1.75 7.51
C THR A 340 -23.86 -3.17 8.03
N LEU A 341 -25.00 -3.84 8.13
CA LEU A 341 -25.13 -5.26 8.46
C LEU A 341 -25.81 -5.93 7.28
N ASP A 342 -25.23 -7.02 6.84
CA ASP A 342 -25.70 -7.85 5.74
C ASP A 342 -25.76 -9.31 6.21
N VAL A 343 -26.93 -9.93 6.09
CA VAL A 343 -27.18 -11.32 6.48
C VAL A 343 -28.03 -12.00 5.39
N GLY A 344 -27.36 -12.66 4.47
CA GLY A 344 -27.89 -13.55 3.45
C GLY A 344 -27.27 -14.95 3.53
N PHE A 345 -27.64 -15.80 2.57
CA PHE A 345 -27.05 -17.15 2.44
C PHE A 345 -25.65 -17.10 1.81
N ASP A 346 -25.42 -16.14 0.93
CA ASP A 346 -24.21 -15.88 0.17
C ASP A 346 -23.23 -14.96 0.91
N ARG A 347 -23.76 -14.01 1.68
CA ARG A 347 -22.96 -13.02 2.41
C ARG A 347 -23.47 -12.83 3.82
N GLN A 348 -22.58 -12.96 4.79
CA GLN A 348 -22.81 -12.49 6.16
C GLN A 348 -21.67 -11.54 6.48
N SER A 349 -21.96 -10.26 6.67
CA SER A 349 -20.93 -9.27 7.01
C SER A 349 -21.49 -8.10 7.78
N MET A 350 -20.69 -7.55 8.68
CA MET A 350 -20.94 -6.27 9.33
C MET A 350 -19.74 -5.37 9.08
N ALA A 351 -19.97 -4.18 8.56
CA ALA A 351 -18.97 -3.13 8.42
C ALA A 351 -19.41 -1.90 9.22
N MET A 352 -18.46 -1.21 9.83
CA MET A 352 -18.72 0.01 10.59
C MET A 352 -17.53 0.94 10.48
N GLN A 353 -17.77 2.21 10.20
CA GLN A 353 -16.80 3.28 10.41
C GLN A 353 -17.31 4.17 11.53
N THR A 354 -16.39 4.66 12.35
CA THR A 354 -16.71 5.51 13.48
C THR A 354 -15.62 6.53 13.75
N VAL A 355 -16.02 7.63 14.36
CA VAL A 355 -15.16 8.68 14.87
C VAL A 355 -15.20 8.64 16.39
N ILE A 356 -14.05 8.36 17.00
CA ILE A 356 -13.88 8.24 18.45
C ILE A 356 -13.22 9.52 18.95
N GLU A 357 -13.90 10.24 19.83
CA GLU A 357 -13.33 11.40 20.49
C GLU A 357 -12.13 10.99 21.37
N PRO A 358 -11.14 11.88 21.59
CA PRO A 358 -9.97 11.61 22.43
C PRO A 358 -10.27 11.52 23.93
N ASP A 359 -11.44 10.97 24.31
CA ASP A 359 -11.71 10.59 25.68
C ASP A 359 -10.90 9.34 26.03
N VAL A 360 -10.26 9.35 27.20
CA VAL A 360 -9.45 8.25 27.72
C VAL A 360 -10.21 7.42 28.75
N SER A 361 -11.47 7.73 29.02
CA SER A 361 -12.34 7.06 30.00
C SER A 361 -12.45 5.54 29.77
N TRP A 362 -12.27 5.08 28.53
CA TRP A 362 -12.33 3.67 28.14
C TRP A 362 -10.99 2.94 28.20
N VAL A 363 -9.86 3.63 28.29
CA VAL A 363 -8.54 3.00 28.29
C VAL A 363 -8.18 2.54 29.72
N PRO A 364 -7.84 1.27 29.96
CA PRO A 364 -7.42 0.83 31.29
C PRO A 364 -6.18 1.57 31.79
N ASP A 365 -6.11 1.86 33.09
CA ASP A 365 -4.95 2.52 33.74
C ASP A 365 -3.60 1.81 33.49
N TRP A 366 -3.64 0.49 33.22
CA TRP A 366 -2.45 -0.32 32.94
C TRP A 366 -1.99 -0.26 31.48
N PHE A 367 -2.81 0.25 30.55
CA PHE A 367 -2.48 0.32 29.14
C PHE A 367 -1.83 1.68 28.83
N PRO A 368 -0.54 1.71 28.43
CA PRO A 368 0.21 2.97 28.40
C PRO A 368 -0.06 3.82 27.16
N ILE A 369 -0.81 3.33 26.17
CA ILE A 369 -1.04 4.03 24.89
C ILE A 369 -2.48 4.52 24.87
N VAL A 370 -2.67 5.83 24.85
CA VAL A 370 -4.01 6.44 24.84
C VAL A 370 -4.19 7.34 23.62
N PRO A 371 -5.42 7.49 23.11
CA PRO A 371 -5.72 8.51 22.11
C PRO A 371 -5.31 9.89 22.59
N GLN A 372 -4.81 10.71 21.67
CA GLN A 372 -4.54 12.13 21.91
C GLN A 372 -5.37 13.02 20.98
N THR A 373 -5.64 12.54 19.78
CA THR A 373 -6.55 13.17 18.83
C THR A 373 -7.76 12.28 18.63
N GLU A 374 -8.73 12.80 17.88
CA GLU A 374 -9.77 11.98 17.28
C GLU A 374 -9.16 10.77 16.55
N ILE A 375 -9.79 9.60 16.73
CA ILE A 375 -9.39 8.34 16.14
C ILE A 375 -10.50 7.90 15.19
N THR A 376 -10.14 7.55 13.96
CA THR A 376 -11.05 6.88 13.03
C THR A 376 -10.98 5.38 13.29
N GLY A 377 -12.11 4.76 13.61
CA GLY A 377 -12.25 3.31 13.76
C GLY A 377 -12.96 2.69 12.57
N GLU A 378 -12.35 1.70 11.95
CA GLU A 378 -12.93 0.89 10.88
C GLU A 378 -13.07 -0.54 11.38
N TRP A 379 -14.24 -1.15 11.20
CA TRP A 379 -14.58 -2.46 11.75
C TRP A 379 -15.19 -3.28 10.62
N LEU A 380 -14.72 -4.51 10.48
CA LEU A 380 -15.24 -5.49 9.53
C LEU A 380 -15.36 -6.84 10.22
N ILE A 381 -16.52 -7.47 10.10
CA ILE A 381 -16.78 -8.83 10.59
C ILE A 381 -17.43 -9.59 9.44
N ASN A 382 -16.98 -10.82 9.17
CA ASN A 382 -17.59 -11.69 8.17
C ASN A 382 -18.22 -12.94 8.81
N GLY A 383 -19.02 -13.67 8.02
CA GLY A 383 -19.73 -14.90 8.43
C GLY A 383 -18.81 -16.07 8.77
N ASP A 384 -17.57 -16.03 8.31
CA ASP A 384 -16.56 -17.04 8.57
C ASP A 384 -15.91 -16.88 9.96
N GLY A 385 -16.29 -15.82 10.69
CA GLY A 385 -15.79 -15.51 12.02
C GLY A 385 -14.49 -14.72 12.02
N ASP A 386 -14.07 -14.20 10.86
CA ASP A 386 -13.01 -13.21 10.81
C ASP A 386 -13.58 -11.86 11.27
N PHE A 387 -12.80 -11.18 12.10
CA PHE A 387 -13.05 -9.80 12.46
C PHE A 387 -11.75 -9.03 12.32
N GLU A 388 -11.86 -7.79 11.86
CA GLU A 388 -10.79 -6.84 11.75
C GLU A 388 -11.28 -5.49 12.26
N VAL A 389 -10.47 -4.87 13.11
CA VAL A 389 -10.69 -3.52 13.61
C VAL A 389 -9.43 -2.73 13.37
N GLU A 390 -9.52 -1.58 12.73
CA GLU A 390 -8.40 -0.67 12.54
C GLU A 390 -8.72 0.70 13.13
N LEU A 391 -7.89 1.12 14.08
CA LEU A 391 -7.99 2.40 14.77
C LEU A 391 -6.86 3.31 14.30
N ARG A 392 -7.14 4.36 13.54
CA ARG A 392 -6.16 5.27 12.93
C ARG A 392 -6.21 6.64 13.59
N GLY A 393 -5.06 7.18 13.98
CA GLY A 393 -4.98 8.55 14.47
C GLY A 393 -3.73 8.86 15.32
N GLY A 394 -3.84 9.91 16.12
CA GLY A 394 -2.81 10.36 17.04
C GLY A 394 -2.94 9.73 18.42
N TYR A 395 -1.87 9.09 18.87
CA TYR A 395 -1.73 8.45 20.18
C TYR A 395 -0.68 9.16 21.02
N ARG A 396 -0.75 9.01 22.34
CA ARG A 396 0.37 9.27 23.24
C ARG A 396 0.67 8.02 24.06
N SER A 397 1.94 7.73 24.25
CA SER A 397 2.37 6.78 25.27
C SER A 397 2.62 7.54 26.59
N THR A 398 2.29 6.91 27.72
CA THR A 398 2.65 7.37 29.06
C THR A 398 4.00 6.82 29.53
N LEU A 399 4.51 5.78 28.87
CA LEU A 399 5.72 5.05 29.21
C LEU A 399 6.42 4.51 27.95
N PRO A 400 7.46 5.19 27.43
CA PRO A 400 7.91 6.54 27.76
C PRO A 400 6.90 7.61 27.26
N PRO A 401 6.90 8.83 27.84
CA PRO A 401 6.04 9.91 27.37
C PRO A 401 6.43 10.36 25.96
N ILE A 402 5.65 9.95 24.95
CA ILE A 402 5.87 10.31 23.55
C ILE A 402 4.55 10.41 22.79
N GLN A 403 4.48 11.36 21.86
CA GLN A 403 3.37 11.46 20.91
C GLN A 403 3.68 10.61 19.68
N MET A 404 2.66 9.97 19.12
CA MET A 404 2.81 9.07 18.00
C MET A 404 1.63 9.23 17.04
N SER A 405 1.85 9.07 15.75
CA SER A 405 0.76 8.95 14.76
C SER A 405 0.82 7.57 14.13
N GLY A 406 -0.32 6.87 14.03
CA GLY A 406 -0.29 5.49 13.58
C GLY A 406 -1.65 4.83 13.45
N SER A 407 -1.60 3.51 13.27
CA SER A 407 -2.78 2.64 13.32
C SER A 407 -2.59 1.51 14.34
N MET A 408 -3.69 1.10 14.96
CA MET A 408 -3.79 -0.10 15.76
C MET A 408 -4.79 -1.03 15.08
N ARG A 409 -4.31 -2.17 14.60
CA ARG A 409 -5.10 -3.22 13.95
C ARG A 409 -5.34 -4.35 14.95
N ILE A 410 -6.56 -4.83 15.03
CA ILE A 410 -6.98 -5.91 15.93
C ILE A 410 -7.70 -6.93 15.04
N ASP A 411 -7.22 -8.16 15.04
CA ASP A 411 -7.89 -9.27 14.39
C ASP A 411 -7.85 -10.54 15.25
N LYS A 412 -8.24 -11.68 14.66
CA LYS A 412 -8.24 -12.98 15.33
C LYS A 412 -6.85 -13.51 15.70
N GLU A 413 -5.78 -13.01 15.09
CA GLU A 413 -4.42 -13.51 15.24
C GLU A 413 -3.62 -12.67 16.24
N ALA A 414 -3.69 -11.34 16.11
CA ALA A 414 -2.91 -10.42 16.92
C ALA A 414 -3.51 -9.00 17.01
N VAL A 415 -3.04 -8.26 18.01
CA VAL A 415 -3.14 -6.79 18.03
C VAL A 415 -1.83 -6.23 17.48
N THR A 416 -1.87 -5.50 16.37
CA THR A 416 -0.70 -4.88 15.75
C THR A 416 -0.80 -3.36 15.84
N LEU A 417 0.15 -2.74 16.52
CA LEU A 417 0.33 -1.29 16.55
C LEU A 417 1.44 -0.91 15.58
N THR A 418 1.15 -0.01 14.65
CA THR A 418 2.14 0.62 13.77
C THR A 418 2.09 2.11 14.00
N ALA A 419 3.17 2.71 14.49
CA ALA A 419 3.17 4.11 14.91
C ALA A 419 4.49 4.81 14.58
N ARG A 420 4.44 6.13 14.34
CA ARG A 420 5.62 6.98 14.14
C ARG A 420 5.80 7.92 15.32
N PRO A 421 6.84 7.75 16.15
CA PRO A 421 7.09 8.61 17.31
C PRO A 421 7.53 10.01 16.87
N GLY A 422 6.92 11.06 17.41
CA GLY A 422 7.19 12.45 17.00
C GLY A 422 6.35 12.95 15.82
N GLY A 423 5.47 12.11 15.27
CA GLY A 423 4.55 12.47 14.19
C GLY A 423 4.86 11.79 12.85
N PRO A 424 4.12 12.12 11.78
CA PRO A 424 4.20 11.43 10.50
C PRO A 424 5.53 11.60 9.77
N ASP A 425 6.27 12.67 10.06
CA ASP A 425 7.59 13.00 9.47
C ASP A 425 8.77 12.34 10.20
N SER A 426 8.50 11.45 11.16
CA SER A 426 9.56 10.74 11.88
C SER A 426 10.24 9.71 10.99
N ASP A 427 11.58 9.68 11.04
CA ASP A 427 12.41 8.62 10.43
C ASP A 427 12.33 7.29 11.21
N LEU A 428 11.56 7.26 12.30
CA LEU A 428 11.33 6.09 13.12
C LEU A 428 9.93 5.55 12.94
N SER A 429 9.83 4.23 12.85
CA SER A 429 8.56 3.52 12.99
C SER A 429 8.64 2.46 14.08
N LEU A 430 7.63 2.45 14.93
CA LEU A 430 7.40 1.45 15.96
C LEU A 430 6.37 0.47 15.41
N VAL A 431 6.70 -0.82 15.45
CA VAL A 431 5.77 -1.92 15.19
C VAL A 431 5.72 -2.79 16.43
N ALA A 432 4.55 -2.94 17.03
CA ALA A 432 4.34 -3.83 18.17
C ALA A 432 3.18 -4.79 17.86
N GLU A 433 3.47 -6.07 17.88
CA GLU A 433 2.53 -7.15 17.62
C GLU A 433 2.33 -7.98 18.90
N PHE A 434 1.08 -8.06 19.36
CA PHE A 434 0.67 -8.84 20.51
C PHE A 434 -0.15 -10.03 20.01
N GLY A 435 0.51 -11.14 19.72
CA GLY A 435 -0.11 -12.39 19.32
C GLY A 435 -0.38 -13.33 20.51
N ASN A 436 -1.11 -14.41 20.25
CA ASN A 436 -1.52 -15.38 21.29
C ASN A 436 -0.34 -16.07 22.03
N GLN A 437 0.79 -16.27 21.37
CA GLN A 437 1.95 -17.00 21.92
C GLN A 437 3.24 -16.19 21.94
N SER A 438 3.23 -15.01 21.33
CA SER A 438 4.38 -14.14 21.28
C SER A 438 3.99 -12.67 21.25
N VAL A 439 4.77 -11.85 21.96
CA VAL A 439 4.75 -10.40 21.81
C VAL A 439 6.05 -10.00 21.12
N THR A 440 5.97 -9.29 20.01
CA THR A 440 7.13 -8.72 19.33
C THR A 440 6.98 -7.21 19.31
N ALA A 441 8.00 -6.48 19.73
CA ALA A 441 8.06 -5.04 19.55
C ALA A 441 9.38 -4.66 18.91
N ARG A 442 9.30 -3.84 17.86
CA ARG A 442 10.41 -3.44 17.02
C ARG A 442 10.34 -1.95 16.74
N ILE A 443 11.49 -1.32 16.78
CA ILE A 443 11.71 0.02 16.25
C ILE A 443 12.51 -0.16 14.97
N ASP A 444 11.91 0.23 13.85
CA ASP A 444 12.58 0.32 12.57
C ASP A 444 13.09 1.74 12.37
N VAL A 445 14.32 1.83 11.85
CA VAL A 445 15.01 3.07 11.56
C VAL A 445 15.12 3.19 10.04
N ASN A 446 14.49 4.21 9.47
CA ASN A 446 14.55 4.47 8.04
C ASN A 446 15.70 5.44 7.72
N THR A 447 16.91 5.11 8.16
CA THR A 447 18.11 5.89 7.83
C THR A 447 19.14 5.03 7.13
N ASP A 448 19.63 5.52 5.99
CA ASP A 448 20.67 4.86 5.21
C ASP A 448 22.03 5.06 5.87
N PHE A 449 22.25 4.36 6.99
CA PHE A 449 23.51 4.41 7.75
C PHE A 449 24.70 3.99 6.88
N ALA A 450 24.51 2.97 6.03
CA ALA A 450 25.52 2.48 5.10
C ALA A 450 25.82 3.51 4.00
N GLY A 451 24.81 4.14 3.40
CA GLY A 451 24.97 5.20 2.41
C GLY A 451 25.61 6.47 2.98
N GLY A 452 25.36 6.80 4.25
CA GLY A 452 26.04 7.89 4.94
C GLY A 452 27.55 7.67 5.07
N ILE A 453 27.97 6.45 5.42
CA ILE A 453 29.38 6.03 5.46
C ILE A 453 29.96 5.99 4.03
N GLY A 454 29.24 5.39 3.08
CA GLY A 454 29.64 5.30 1.68
C GLY A 454 29.90 6.66 1.04
N ASN A 455 29.00 7.62 1.25
CA ASN A 455 29.15 8.98 0.75
C ASN A 455 30.34 9.69 1.41
N ALA A 456 30.49 9.60 2.73
CA ALA A 456 31.59 10.26 3.44
C ALA A 456 32.96 9.66 3.10
N VAL A 457 33.03 8.34 2.88
CA VAL A 457 34.25 7.64 2.45
C VAL A 457 34.54 7.94 0.97
N SER A 458 33.53 7.95 0.09
CA SER A 458 33.70 8.37 -1.31
C SER A 458 34.21 9.81 -1.39
N ASP A 459 33.63 10.74 -0.62
CA ASP A 459 34.06 12.14 -0.56
C ASP A 459 35.50 12.30 0.00
N ALA A 460 35.92 11.42 0.91
CA ALA A 460 37.29 11.38 1.40
C ALA A 460 38.25 10.81 0.35
N LEU A 461 37.87 9.71 -0.31
CA LEU A 461 38.63 9.07 -1.38
C LEU A 461 38.80 10.01 -2.58
N ASP A 462 37.77 10.80 -2.92
CA ASP A 462 37.81 11.78 -4.01
C ASP A 462 38.77 12.94 -3.69
N ARG A 463 38.89 13.35 -2.42
CA ARG A 463 39.89 14.34 -1.98
C ARG A 463 41.32 13.81 -2.06
N GLU A 464 41.55 12.54 -1.76
CA GLU A 464 42.88 11.93 -1.91
C GLU A 464 43.24 11.60 -3.36
N LEU A 465 42.26 11.20 -4.17
CA LEU A 465 42.39 11.08 -5.61
C LEU A 465 42.88 12.41 -6.18
N GLN A 466 42.28 13.52 -5.75
CA GLN A 466 42.72 14.86 -6.14
C GLN A 466 44.18 15.13 -5.71
N ALA A 467 44.59 14.79 -4.48
CA ALA A 467 45.96 14.97 -4.02
C ALA A 467 46.99 14.08 -4.77
N LEU A 468 46.58 12.89 -5.20
CA LEU A 468 47.37 11.98 -5.99
C LEU A 468 47.49 12.46 -7.44
N GLU A 469 46.40 12.96 -8.04
CA GLU A 469 46.42 13.64 -9.34
C GLU A 469 47.31 14.87 -9.32
N GLU A 470 47.28 15.67 -8.25
CA GLU A 470 48.20 16.80 -8.05
C GLU A 470 49.67 16.34 -7.98
N SER A 471 49.93 15.19 -7.37
CA SER A 471 51.28 14.61 -7.29
C SER A 471 51.77 14.07 -8.64
N VAL A 472 50.88 13.46 -9.44
CA VAL A 472 51.16 13.05 -10.82
C VAL A 472 51.37 14.29 -11.70
N GLN A 473 50.55 15.33 -11.54
CA GLN A 473 50.72 16.59 -12.25
C GLN A 473 52.03 17.28 -11.86
N ALA A 474 52.44 17.21 -10.60
CA ALA A 474 53.74 17.71 -10.16
C ALA A 474 54.90 16.92 -10.79
N LEU A 475 54.74 15.61 -10.98
CA LEU A 475 55.69 14.77 -11.71
C LEU A 475 55.72 15.14 -13.21
N GLU A 476 54.56 15.32 -13.85
CA GLU A 476 54.45 15.78 -15.23
C GLU A 476 55.07 17.16 -15.43
N ASN A 477 54.84 18.09 -14.50
CA ASN A 477 55.43 19.43 -14.51
C ASN A 477 56.96 19.37 -14.31
N ALA A 478 57.44 18.52 -13.41
CA ALA A 478 58.87 18.27 -13.21
C ALA A 478 59.54 17.65 -14.45
N ILE A 479 58.78 16.89 -15.26
CA ILE A 479 59.23 16.34 -16.54
C ILE A 479 59.16 17.41 -17.66
N ALA A 480 58.13 18.27 -17.64
CA ALA A 480 57.92 19.33 -18.63
C ALA A 480 59.00 20.43 -18.57
N ASP A 481 59.61 20.68 -17.40
CA ASP A 481 60.74 21.61 -17.24
C ASP A 481 62.02 21.15 -17.98
N TYR A 482 62.05 19.91 -18.50
CA TYR A 482 63.11 19.41 -19.39
C TYR A 482 62.59 19.24 -20.83
N GLU A 483 62.31 20.36 -21.51
CA GLU A 483 62.26 20.39 -22.98
C GLU A 483 63.68 20.15 -23.54
N PHE A 484 64.05 18.90 -23.86
CA PHE A 484 64.75 18.53 -25.10
C PHE A 484 65.18 17.06 -25.10
N GLU A 485 65.15 16.45 -26.28
CA GLU A 485 65.72 15.15 -26.63
C GLU A 485 66.93 14.73 -25.77
N VAL A 486 66.73 13.74 -24.92
CA VAL A 486 67.81 13.26 -24.07
C VAL A 486 68.68 12.28 -24.87
N SER A 487 69.92 12.67 -25.17
CA SER A 487 70.92 11.70 -25.61
C SER A 487 71.22 10.72 -24.47
N LEU A 488 71.38 9.42 -24.79
CA LEU A 488 71.67 8.32 -23.86
C LEU A 488 72.76 8.61 -22.80
N GLY A 489 73.65 9.57 -23.04
CA GLY A 489 74.66 10.02 -22.07
C GLY A 489 74.12 10.89 -20.93
N GLY A 490 73.14 11.77 -21.18
CA GLY A 490 72.49 12.58 -20.14
C GLY A 490 71.41 11.82 -19.37
N LEU A 491 70.75 10.87 -20.04
CA LEU A 491 69.74 10.00 -19.44
C LEU A 491 70.37 9.13 -18.33
N ARG A 492 71.61 8.63 -18.53
CA ARG A 492 72.34 7.76 -17.58
C ARG A 492 72.72 8.43 -16.25
N SER A 493 72.98 9.74 -16.22
CA SER A 493 73.31 10.46 -14.97
C SER A 493 72.07 10.87 -14.17
N SER A 494 70.93 11.06 -14.85
CA SER A 494 69.73 11.65 -14.25
C SER A 494 68.62 10.62 -13.97
N LEU A 495 68.55 9.53 -14.74
CA LEU A 495 67.57 8.45 -14.57
C LEU A 495 67.59 7.86 -13.16
N PRO A 496 68.73 7.49 -12.56
CA PRO A 496 68.73 6.94 -11.21
C PRO A 496 68.07 7.86 -10.18
N GLY A 497 68.31 9.18 -10.25
CA GLY A 497 67.69 10.17 -9.36
C GLY A 497 66.20 10.40 -9.63
N ILE A 498 65.78 10.38 -10.89
CA ILE A 498 64.37 10.49 -11.28
C ILE A 498 63.60 9.23 -10.89
N THR A 499 64.16 8.05 -11.14
CA THR A 499 63.55 6.77 -10.78
C THR A 499 63.54 6.55 -9.28
N ASP A 500 64.56 6.98 -8.54
CA ASP A 500 64.56 6.94 -7.06
C ASP A 500 63.48 7.86 -6.47
N THR A 501 63.30 9.04 -7.07
CA THR A 501 62.24 9.96 -6.67
C THR A 501 60.85 9.38 -6.97
N ALA A 502 60.66 8.82 -8.17
CA ALA A 502 59.41 8.19 -8.58
C ALA A 502 59.09 6.93 -7.77
N VAL A 503 60.06 6.04 -7.52
CA VAL A 503 59.89 4.86 -6.64
C VAL A 503 59.60 5.29 -5.20
N GLY A 504 60.22 6.37 -4.72
CA GLY A 504 59.91 6.95 -3.41
C GLY A 504 58.47 7.46 -3.31
N VAL A 505 57.95 8.08 -4.37
CA VAL A 505 56.54 8.49 -4.45
C VAL A 505 55.61 7.27 -4.50
N ILE A 506 55.90 6.27 -5.34
CA ILE A 506 55.09 5.05 -5.50
C ILE A 506 55.00 4.26 -4.19
N ASN A 507 56.12 4.10 -3.48
CA ASN A 507 56.16 3.37 -2.21
C ASN A 507 55.44 4.08 -1.06
N ALA A 508 55.21 5.40 -1.18
CA ALA A 508 54.43 6.16 -0.21
C ALA A 508 52.91 6.00 -0.40
N ILE A 509 52.45 5.54 -1.58
CA ILE A 509 51.03 5.45 -1.92
C ILE A 509 50.24 4.56 -0.95
N PRO A 510 50.65 3.32 -0.63
CA PRO A 510 49.86 2.46 0.26
C PRO A 510 49.72 3.02 1.68
N GLY A 511 50.73 3.74 2.16
CA GLY A 511 50.69 4.41 3.47
C GLY A 511 49.70 5.57 3.50
N ARG A 512 49.70 6.42 2.46
CA ARG A 512 48.76 7.55 2.35
C ARG A 512 47.31 7.08 2.20
N VAL A 513 47.09 6.05 1.39
CA VAL A 513 45.75 5.42 1.23
C VAL A 513 45.26 4.88 2.57
N ARG A 514 46.11 4.17 3.32
CA ARG A 514 45.76 3.66 4.65
C ARG A 514 45.36 4.76 5.62
N ASP A 515 46.22 5.76 5.81
CA ASP A 515 46.04 6.81 6.81
C ASP A 515 44.82 7.69 6.48
N SER A 516 44.54 7.90 5.19
CA SER A 516 43.37 8.68 4.77
C SER A 516 42.06 7.89 4.88
N VAL A 517 42.05 6.61 4.49
CA VAL A 517 40.87 5.74 4.68
C VAL A 517 40.55 5.56 6.16
N ASP A 518 41.56 5.37 7.02
CA ASP A 518 41.40 5.32 8.48
C ASP A 518 40.77 6.62 9.03
N SER A 519 41.40 7.75 8.78
CA SER A 519 40.92 9.05 9.29
C SER A 519 39.56 9.47 8.71
N GLY A 520 39.30 9.16 7.44
CA GLY A 520 38.02 9.39 6.76
C GLY A 520 36.89 8.55 7.36
N THR A 521 37.14 7.27 7.60
CA THR A 521 36.19 6.35 8.24
C THR A 521 35.88 6.80 9.68
N VAL A 522 36.92 7.14 10.46
CA VAL A 522 36.76 7.68 11.82
C VAL A 522 35.94 8.98 11.83
N SER A 523 36.19 9.87 10.86
CA SER A 523 35.46 11.13 10.72
C SER A 523 33.99 10.92 10.33
N ALA A 524 33.72 10.01 9.39
CA ALA A 524 32.38 9.65 8.97
C ALA A 524 31.55 9.09 10.13
N LEU A 525 32.12 8.14 10.89
CA LEU A 525 31.48 7.57 12.08
C LEU A 525 31.24 8.60 13.19
N ARG A 526 32.09 9.63 13.31
CA ARG A 526 31.85 10.74 14.25
C ARG A 526 30.72 11.67 13.84
N ASN A 527 30.46 11.79 12.54
CA ASN A 527 29.46 12.71 12.00
C ASN A 527 28.11 12.04 11.74
N ALA A 528 28.04 10.71 11.71
CA ALA A 528 26.80 9.95 11.61
C ALA A 528 26.10 9.94 12.98
N CYS A 529 25.09 10.78 13.19
CA CYS A 529 24.41 10.90 14.48
C CYS A 529 22.90 10.66 14.40
N PHE A 530 22.38 9.92 15.39
CA PHE A 530 20.99 9.53 15.54
C PHE A 530 20.47 9.93 16.93
N LEU A 531 19.36 10.67 16.98
CA LEU A 531 18.79 11.21 18.24
C LEU A 531 19.81 11.96 19.12
N GLY A 532 20.79 12.62 18.51
CA GLY A 532 21.87 13.32 19.21
C GLY A 532 23.01 12.43 19.71
N VAL A 533 23.00 11.13 19.39
CA VAL A 533 24.06 10.16 19.68
C VAL A 533 24.78 9.79 18.38
N CYS A 534 26.07 10.08 18.29
CA CYS A 534 26.87 9.80 17.10
C CYS A 534 27.38 8.36 17.08
N ALA A 535 27.67 7.80 15.90
CA ALA A 535 28.15 6.43 15.74
C ALA A 535 29.45 6.18 16.50
N SER A 536 30.32 7.18 16.56
CA SER A 536 31.50 7.20 17.43
C SER A 536 31.21 7.07 18.93
N SER A 537 29.95 7.12 19.36
CA SER A 537 29.54 6.93 20.76
C SER A 537 29.18 5.48 21.05
N PHE A 538 29.03 4.63 20.03
CA PHE A 538 28.63 3.24 20.18
C PHE A 538 29.51 2.24 19.41
N VAL A 539 30.28 2.64 18.41
CA VAL A 539 31.31 1.78 17.77
C VAL A 539 32.73 2.17 18.20
N ASN A 540 33.67 1.22 18.14
CA ASN A 540 35.09 1.54 18.25
C ASN A 540 35.60 2.09 16.90
N GLU A 541 35.39 3.39 16.66
CA GLU A 541 35.65 3.98 15.35
C GLU A 541 37.13 3.88 14.94
N THR A 542 38.04 3.87 15.93
CA THR A 542 39.49 3.75 15.69
C THR A 542 39.85 2.34 15.22
N ALA A 543 39.25 1.30 15.82
CA ALA A 543 39.49 -0.09 15.39
C ALA A 543 38.89 -0.41 14.01
N ILE A 544 37.75 0.21 13.67
CA ILE A 544 37.13 0.10 12.34
C ILE A 544 38.00 0.82 11.31
N GLY A 545 38.39 2.07 11.58
CA GLY A 545 39.29 2.84 10.73
C GLY A 545 40.63 2.13 10.47
N ASP A 546 41.26 1.58 11.50
CA ASP A 546 42.54 0.88 11.37
C ASP A 546 42.44 -0.37 10.48
N ARG A 547 41.32 -1.11 10.55
CA ARG A 547 41.09 -2.32 9.74
C ARG A 547 40.73 -1.99 8.30
N VAL A 548 39.79 -1.07 8.07
CA VAL A 548 39.41 -0.62 6.72
C VAL A 548 40.62 0.02 6.04
N GLY A 549 41.38 0.86 6.75
CA GLY A 549 42.65 1.40 6.29
C GLY A 549 43.71 0.32 6.02
N GLY A 550 43.78 -0.72 6.86
CA GLY A 550 44.65 -1.88 6.66
C GLY A 550 44.30 -2.71 5.41
N HIS A 551 43.02 -2.90 5.13
CA HIS A 551 42.53 -3.59 3.94
C HIS A 551 42.81 -2.77 2.67
N ALA A 552 42.49 -1.47 2.69
CA ALA A 552 42.79 -0.54 1.59
C ALA A 552 44.30 -0.48 1.30
N ARG A 553 45.15 -0.57 2.34
CA ARG A 553 46.60 -0.68 2.18
C ARG A 553 47.03 -1.92 1.41
N ALA A 554 46.41 -3.08 1.68
CA ALA A 554 46.75 -4.34 1.03
C ALA A 554 46.41 -4.27 -0.47
N ILE A 555 45.21 -3.80 -0.81
CA ILE A 555 44.76 -3.58 -2.20
C ILE A 555 45.70 -2.60 -2.93
N ALA A 556 45.97 -1.44 -2.31
CA ALA A 556 46.88 -0.44 -2.89
C ALA A 556 48.29 -1.01 -3.09
N ASN A 557 48.76 -1.86 -2.18
CA ASN A 557 50.07 -2.48 -2.29
C ASN A 557 50.16 -3.47 -3.45
N ASP A 558 49.10 -4.26 -3.70
CA ASP A 558 49.02 -5.22 -4.81
C ASP A 558 48.91 -4.49 -6.16
N ALA A 559 48.15 -3.39 -6.21
CA ALA A 559 47.95 -2.61 -7.42
C ALA A 559 49.22 -1.87 -7.89
N ILE A 560 50.12 -1.46 -6.98
CA ILE A 560 51.37 -0.76 -7.34
C ILE A 560 52.52 -1.70 -7.74
N VAL A 561 52.43 -3.01 -7.47
CA VAL A 561 53.53 -3.97 -7.72
C VAL A 561 54.04 -3.92 -9.16
N PRO A 562 53.20 -4.00 -10.21
CA PRO A 562 53.68 -4.03 -11.59
C PRO A 562 54.41 -2.75 -12.00
N TYR A 563 54.03 -1.61 -11.42
CA TYR A 563 54.58 -0.29 -11.73
C TYR A 563 55.90 -0.03 -11.00
N ARG A 564 55.99 -0.47 -9.74
CA ARG A 564 57.25 -0.46 -8.98
C ARG A 564 58.29 -1.34 -9.68
N GLU A 565 57.90 -2.55 -10.08
CA GLU A 565 58.77 -3.47 -10.82
C GLU A 565 59.21 -2.88 -12.16
N ALA A 566 58.31 -2.24 -12.91
CA ALA A 566 58.64 -1.57 -14.16
C ALA A 566 59.67 -0.43 -13.97
N MET A 567 59.61 0.32 -12.87
CA MET A 567 60.57 1.39 -12.57
C MET A 567 61.92 0.89 -12.10
N GLU A 568 61.93 -0.12 -11.23
CA GLU A 568 63.16 -0.77 -10.82
C GLU A 568 63.86 -1.42 -12.03
N GLU A 569 63.09 -1.99 -12.95
CA GLU A 569 63.56 -2.51 -14.23
C GLU A 569 64.09 -1.40 -15.14
N LEU A 570 63.42 -0.24 -15.24
CA LEU A 570 63.89 0.91 -15.99
C LEU A 570 65.21 1.47 -15.43
N LYS A 571 65.33 1.53 -14.10
CA LYS A 571 66.57 1.90 -13.39
C LYS A 571 67.69 0.91 -13.68
N ARG A 572 67.39 -0.39 -13.65
CA ARG A 572 68.34 -1.45 -13.97
C ARG A 572 68.86 -1.31 -15.40
N GLN A 573 67.95 -1.12 -16.37
CA GLN A 573 68.29 -0.90 -17.77
C GLN A 573 69.07 0.41 -18.01
N ALA A 574 68.83 1.44 -17.21
CA ALA A 574 69.57 2.70 -17.27
C ALA A 574 71.01 2.58 -16.74
N GLN A 575 71.21 1.72 -15.73
CA GLN A 575 72.49 1.50 -15.06
C GLN A 575 73.37 0.45 -15.78
N GLU A 576 72.79 -0.41 -16.61
CA GLU A 576 73.52 -1.37 -17.44
C GLU A 576 74.24 -0.67 -18.60
N GLY A 577 75.57 -0.51 -18.43
CA GLY A 577 76.49 0.01 -19.41
C GLY A 577 76.74 -0.95 -20.57
N ASP A 578 77.04 -0.36 -21.73
CA ASP A 578 77.46 -0.99 -22.98
C ASP A 578 78.64 -1.94 -22.74
N ASP A 579 78.42 -3.25 -22.82
CA ASP A 579 79.48 -4.24 -22.60
C ASP A 579 79.30 -5.47 -23.51
N ASP A 580 80.42 -6.05 -23.93
CA ASP A 580 80.51 -7.18 -24.87
C ASP A 580 79.69 -8.41 -24.39
N ALA A 581 79.35 -8.47 -23.09
CA ALA A 581 78.46 -9.46 -22.48
C ALA A 581 77.01 -9.40 -23.01
N LEU A 582 76.48 -8.23 -23.37
CA LEU A 582 75.12 -8.08 -23.89
C LEU A 582 75.00 -8.60 -25.33
N ARG A 583 76.02 -8.38 -26.16
CA ARG A 583 76.10 -8.98 -27.52
C ARG A 583 76.20 -10.51 -27.43
N ALA A 584 76.95 -11.03 -26.44
CA ALA A 584 76.99 -12.46 -26.16
C ALA A 584 75.64 -13.02 -25.64
N ALA A 585 74.94 -12.29 -24.79
CA ALA A 585 73.63 -12.67 -24.27
C ALA A 585 72.52 -12.61 -25.34
N LEU A 586 72.49 -11.57 -26.17
CA LEU A 586 71.54 -11.43 -27.29
C LEU A 586 71.76 -12.50 -28.36
N LYS A 587 73.02 -12.82 -28.66
CA LYS A 587 73.38 -13.95 -29.53
C LYS A 587 72.90 -15.28 -28.93
N THR A 588 73.07 -15.47 -27.62
CA THR A 588 72.60 -16.67 -26.91
C THR A 588 71.07 -16.77 -26.92
N ALA A 589 70.35 -15.67 -26.67
CA ALA A 589 68.89 -15.63 -26.67
C ALA A 589 68.29 -15.85 -28.07
N LEU A 590 68.87 -15.27 -29.13
CA LEU A 590 68.44 -15.51 -30.52
C LEU A 590 68.68 -16.97 -30.94
N LEU A 591 69.77 -17.58 -30.48
CA LEU A 591 70.04 -19.02 -30.68
C LEU A 591 69.09 -19.91 -29.88
N GLU A 592 68.72 -19.55 -28.65
CA GLU A 592 67.69 -20.26 -27.88
C GLU A 592 66.30 -20.18 -28.53
N VAL A 593 65.92 -19.01 -29.08
CA VAL A 593 64.67 -18.85 -29.84
C VAL A 593 64.70 -19.68 -31.13
N TYR A 594 65.85 -19.75 -31.81
CA TYR A 594 66.07 -20.64 -32.95
C TYR A 594 65.95 -22.13 -32.56
N ASP A 595 66.45 -22.53 -31.40
CA ASP A 595 66.36 -23.92 -30.90
C ASP A 595 64.95 -24.30 -30.42
N ARG A 596 64.13 -23.33 -30.03
CA ARG A 596 62.71 -23.52 -29.69
C ARG A 596 61.76 -23.49 -30.90
N ARG A 597 62.28 -23.49 -32.13
CA ARG A 597 61.48 -23.51 -33.39
C ARG A 597 60.47 -24.66 -33.50
N THR A 598 60.63 -25.70 -32.70
CA THR A 598 59.72 -26.83 -32.59
C THR A 598 59.23 -27.00 -31.15
N PHE A 599 57.91 -26.96 -30.97
CA PHE A 599 57.26 -27.24 -29.69
C PHE A 599 56.89 -28.72 -29.61
N SER A 600 57.22 -29.38 -28.49
CA SER A 600 56.88 -30.78 -28.24
C SER A 600 56.06 -30.93 -26.96
N LEU A 601 54.84 -31.46 -27.05
CA LEU A 601 53.96 -31.74 -25.90
C LEU A 601 53.95 -33.25 -25.60
N ARG A 602 54.36 -33.67 -24.40
CA ARG A 602 54.29 -35.07 -23.93
C ARG A 602 53.16 -35.22 -22.91
N LEU A 603 52.17 -36.06 -23.20
CA LEU A 603 51.03 -36.34 -22.30
C LEU A 603 51.26 -37.66 -21.58
N LEU A 604 51.20 -37.65 -20.24
CA LEU A 604 51.42 -38.80 -19.36
C LEU A 604 50.23 -38.97 -18.39
N TYR A 605 49.55 -40.12 -18.42
CA TYR A 605 48.44 -40.44 -17.50
C TYR A 605 48.74 -41.72 -16.70
N THR A 606 48.62 -41.66 -15.37
CA THR A 606 49.00 -42.76 -14.46
C THR A 606 47.91 -43.03 -13.43
N GLU A 607 47.50 -44.30 -13.31
CA GLU A 607 46.45 -44.76 -12.39
C GLU A 607 47.06 -45.66 -11.29
N VAL A 608 46.50 -45.64 -10.07
CA VAL A 608 46.95 -46.47 -8.93
C VAL A 608 45.98 -47.64 -8.78
N LEU A 609 46.49 -48.87 -8.86
CA LEU A 609 45.68 -50.07 -8.62
C LEU A 609 46.24 -50.82 -7.40
N ASP A 610 45.37 -51.11 -6.43
CA ASP A 610 45.70 -51.89 -5.24
C ASP A 610 45.38 -53.38 -5.45
N PHE A 611 46.41 -54.21 -5.43
CA PHE A 611 46.29 -55.66 -5.60
C PHE A 611 46.50 -56.32 -4.23
N GLY A 612 45.46 -56.32 -3.41
CA GLY A 612 45.48 -56.76 -2.01
C GLY A 612 45.95 -58.20 -1.77
N PHE A 613 47.27 -58.40 -1.71
CA PHE A 613 47.99 -59.56 -1.14
C PHE A 613 49.41 -59.16 -0.68
N GLY A 614 49.53 -58.05 0.05
CA GLY A 614 50.80 -57.65 0.71
C GLY A 614 51.88 -57.07 -0.21
N ILE A 615 51.53 -56.73 -1.44
CA ILE A 615 52.37 -55.97 -2.39
C ILE A 615 51.67 -54.63 -2.66
N GLY A 616 51.91 -53.64 -1.80
CA GLY A 616 51.18 -52.36 -1.79
C GLY A 616 51.12 -51.61 -3.12
N GLU A 617 50.17 -50.68 -3.18
CA GLU A 617 49.79 -49.82 -4.32
C GLU A 617 50.90 -49.57 -5.35
N ARG A 618 50.65 -49.96 -6.61
CA ARG A 618 51.54 -49.60 -7.73
C ARG A 618 50.85 -48.69 -8.73
N ARG A 619 51.51 -47.57 -9.01
CA ARG A 619 51.19 -46.64 -10.10
C ARG A 619 51.60 -47.25 -11.44
N ILE A 620 50.66 -47.36 -12.38
CA ILE A 620 50.93 -47.82 -13.74
C ILE A 620 50.53 -46.70 -14.71
N THR A 621 51.48 -46.26 -15.54
CA THR A 621 51.25 -45.25 -16.59
C THR A 621 50.57 -45.91 -17.78
N LEU A 622 49.36 -45.47 -18.13
CA LEU A 622 48.53 -46.12 -19.13
C LEU A 622 48.91 -45.70 -20.56
N TYR A 623 49.22 -44.42 -20.83
CA TYR A 623 49.84 -43.98 -22.09
C TYR A 623 50.74 -42.76 -21.93
N ASP A 624 51.76 -42.71 -22.80
CA ASP A 624 52.78 -41.67 -22.89
C ASP A 624 53.05 -41.34 -24.36
N ARG A 625 52.63 -40.16 -24.85
CA ARG A 625 52.84 -39.74 -26.24
C ARG A 625 53.30 -38.30 -26.35
N THR A 626 54.24 -38.06 -27.29
CA THR A 626 54.78 -36.73 -27.59
C THR A 626 54.39 -36.26 -28.99
N PHE A 627 53.88 -35.04 -29.12
CA PHE A 627 53.55 -34.37 -30.38
C PHE A 627 54.47 -33.19 -30.62
N THR A 628 55.18 -33.15 -31.74
CA THR A 628 56.10 -32.06 -32.10
C THR A 628 55.59 -31.26 -33.30
N ARG A 629 55.45 -29.94 -33.17
CA ARG A 629 55.01 -29.02 -34.25
C ARG A 629 56.01 -27.88 -34.42
N GLN A 630 56.33 -27.53 -35.67
CA GLN A 630 57.08 -26.31 -35.97
C GLN A 630 56.21 -25.09 -35.68
N VAL A 631 56.69 -24.21 -34.81
CA VAL A 631 55.97 -22.99 -34.39
C VAL A 631 56.51 -21.77 -35.13
N ILE A 632 57.73 -21.85 -35.67
CA ILE A 632 58.39 -20.80 -36.44
C ILE A 632 58.69 -21.33 -37.87
N PRO A 633 58.23 -20.65 -38.94
CA PRO A 633 58.51 -21.05 -40.34
C PRO A 633 60.01 -21.07 -40.66
N ALA A 634 60.44 -21.97 -41.55
CA ALA A 634 61.86 -22.21 -41.85
C ALA A 634 62.61 -20.94 -42.32
N ASP A 635 61.95 -20.09 -43.11
CA ASP A 635 62.55 -18.84 -43.62
C ASP A 635 62.77 -17.82 -42.49
N THR A 636 61.83 -17.71 -41.56
CA THR A 636 61.95 -16.85 -40.37
C THR A 636 63.00 -17.38 -39.40
N ALA A 637 63.11 -18.70 -39.24
CA ALA A 637 64.16 -19.32 -38.42
C ALA A 637 65.56 -19.07 -39.01
N ASN A 638 65.72 -19.12 -40.33
CA ASN A 638 66.98 -18.79 -41.01
C ASN A 638 67.33 -17.31 -40.85
N GLN A 639 66.35 -16.40 -40.94
CA GLN A 639 66.55 -14.97 -40.67
C GLN A 639 66.96 -14.68 -39.22
N ILE A 640 66.39 -15.40 -38.24
CA ILE A 640 66.75 -15.29 -36.82
C ILE A 640 68.19 -15.78 -36.60
N ARG A 641 68.61 -16.85 -37.28
CA ARG A 641 69.98 -17.37 -37.21
C ARG A 641 70.99 -16.42 -37.86
N ASP A 642 70.68 -15.88 -39.03
CA ASP A 642 71.52 -14.89 -39.69
C ASP A 642 71.60 -13.58 -38.89
N ALA A 643 70.53 -13.21 -38.17
CA ALA A 643 70.54 -12.09 -37.23
C ALA A 643 71.46 -12.38 -36.03
N ALA A 644 71.40 -13.59 -35.44
CA ALA A 644 72.26 -14.02 -34.34
C ALA A 644 73.76 -14.01 -34.71
N ASP A 645 74.10 -14.45 -35.93
CA ASP A 645 75.48 -14.51 -36.41
C ASP A 645 76.06 -13.13 -36.77
N ASN A 646 75.21 -12.11 -36.97
CA ASN A 646 75.63 -10.74 -37.28
C ASN A 646 75.54 -9.77 -36.07
N VAL A 647 75.11 -10.23 -34.89
CA VAL A 647 75.06 -9.42 -33.63
C VAL A 647 76.41 -8.76 -33.30
N ASP A 648 77.51 -9.44 -33.61
CA ASP A 648 78.87 -8.97 -33.32
C ASP A 648 79.32 -7.80 -34.24
N ARG A 649 78.54 -7.46 -35.29
CA ARG A 649 78.85 -6.43 -36.29
C ARG A 649 77.97 -5.18 -36.22
N LEU A 650 77.09 -5.08 -35.23
CA LEU A 650 76.26 -3.88 -35.02
C LEU A 650 77.17 -2.68 -34.65
N PRO A 651 77.20 -1.59 -35.43
CA PRO A 651 77.96 -0.39 -35.07
C PRO A 651 77.37 0.27 -33.81
N GLN A 652 78.23 0.90 -33.00
CA GLN A 652 77.81 1.68 -31.82
C GLN A 652 76.68 2.65 -32.19
N ALA A 653 75.48 2.42 -31.65
CA ALA A 653 74.32 3.23 -31.95
C ALA A 653 74.29 4.47 -31.03
N SER A 654 74.88 5.57 -31.49
CA SER A 654 74.53 6.91 -31.04
C SER A 654 73.07 7.23 -31.44
N ALA A 655 72.31 7.77 -30.48
CA ALA A 655 70.96 8.35 -30.60
C ALA A 655 69.77 7.38 -30.76
N ARG A 656 69.30 6.81 -29.63
CA ARG A 656 67.86 6.54 -29.43
C ARG A 656 67.32 7.58 -28.46
N VAL A 657 66.36 8.37 -28.93
CA VAL A 657 65.60 9.34 -28.13
C VAL A 657 64.42 8.60 -27.50
N VAL A 658 64.30 8.61 -26.17
CA VAL A 658 63.11 8.13 -25.45
C VAL A 658 62.34 9.34 -24.98
N SER A 659 61.07 9.44 -25.37
CA SER A 659 60.18 10.53 -24.95
C SER A 659 59.82 10.38 -23.47
N GLY A 660 60.00 11.44 -22.68
CA GLY A 660 59.54 11.48 -21.29
C GLY A 660 58.03 11.24 -21.15
N GLN A 661 57.24 11.68 -22.14
CA GLN A 661 55.80 11.45 -22.18
C GLN A 661 55.43 9.97 -22.32
N ALA A 662 56.22 9.18 -23.06
CA ALA A 662 55.96 7.74 -23.21
C ALA A 662 56.16 6.96 -21.90
N VAL A 663 57.00 7.47 -21.00
CA VAL A 663 57.19 6.90 -19.65
C VAL A 663 56.00 7.26 -18.77
N VAL A 664 55.53 8.51 -18.79
CA VAL A 664 54.32 8.95 -18.08
C VAL A 664 53.07 8.20 -18.56
N ASP A 665 52.90 8.03 -19.86
CA ASP A 665 51.73 7.34 -20.44
C ASP A 665 51.70 5.83 -20.09
N SER A 666 52.86 5.22 -19.78
CA SER A 666 52.95 3.81 -19.35
C SER A 666 52.47 3.57 -17.92
N PHE A 667 52.37 4.63 -17.11
CA PHE A 667 52.02 4.54 -15.69
C PHE A 667 50.52 4.38 -15.41
N ARG A 668 49.64 4.72 -16.37
CA ARG A 668 48.16 4.68 -16.26
C ARG A 668 47.59 4.86 -14.84
N PRO A 669 47.98 5.92 -14.09
CA PRO A 669 47.63 6.06 -12.67
C PRO A 669 46.12 6.14 -12.45
N ARG A 670 45.37 6.68 -13.40
CA ARG A 670 43.90 6.76 -13.37
C ARG A 670 43.21 5.39 -13.38
N GLU A 671 43.79 4.37 -14.02
CA GLU A 671 43.21 3.01 -14.05
C GLU A 671 43.44 2.29 -12.71
N VAL A 672 44.62 2.45 -12.11
CA VAL A 672 44.97 1.92 -10.78
C VAL A 672 44.05 2.49 -9.71
N ILE A 673 43.85 3.82 -9.72
CA ILE A 673 43.04 4.48 -8.70
C ILE A 673 41.56 4.15 -8.87
N ARG A 674 41.08 4.00 -10.11
CA ARG A 674 39.71 3.54 -10.37
C ARG A 674 39.48 2.14 -9.83
N GLY A 675 40.44 1.21 -10.01
CA GLY A 675 40.35 -0.12 -9.43
C GLY A 675 40.30 -0.10 -7.89
N VAL A 676 41.11 0.75 -7.26
CA VAL A 676 41.06 0.94 -5.79
C VAL A 676 39.72 1.53 -5.34
N LYS A 677 39.15 2.49 -6.09
CA LYS A 677 37.81 3.06 -5.79
C LYS A 677 36.72 2.00 -5.93
N GLU A 678 36.71 1.23 -7.02
CA GLU A 678 35.73 0.16 -7.26
C GLU A 678 35.77 -0.93 -6.19
N GLU A 679 36.96 -1.29 -5.69
CA GLU A 679 37.12 -2.33 -4.67
C GLU A 679 36.87 -1.82 -3.24
N VAL A 680 37.15 -0.53 -2.97
CA VAL A 680 36.72 0.16 -1.74
C VAL A 680 35.20 0.34 -1.71
N ASP A 681 34.59 0.75 -2.81
CA ASP A 681 33.13 0.86 -2.94
C ASP A 681 32.48 -0.52 -2.75
N SER A 682 33.11 -1.60 -3.26
CA SER A 682 32.67 -2.99 -3.00
C SER A 682 32.78 -3.38 -1.53
N GLY A 683 33.88 -3.05 -0.84
CA GLY A 683 34.05 -3.36 0.58
C GLY A 683 33.16 -2.51 1.50
N LEU A 684 32.76 -1.31 1.08
CA LEU A 684 31.78 -0.47 1.77
C LEU A 684 30.35 -1.00 1.58
N ALA A 685 30.06 -1.63 0.45
CA ALA A 685 28.78 -2.29 0.20
C ALA A 685 28.54 -3.52 1.11
N ASP A 686 29.60 -4.09 1.67
CA ASP A 686 29.53 -5.22 2.62
C ASP A 686 29.25 -4.76 4.07
N ILE A 687 29.20 -3.45 4.36
CA ILE A 687 28.82 -2.94 5.68
C ILE A 687 27.32 -3.15 5.89
N PRO A 688 26.89 -3.91 6.93
CA PRO A 688 25.47 -4.13 7.17
C PRO A 688 24.76 -2.82 7.55
N SER A 689 23.60 -2.56 6.94
CA SER A 689 22.71 -1.48 7.37
C SER A 689 22.06 -1.85 8.70
N PHE A 690 22.03 -0.91 9.64
CA PHE A 690 21.26 -1.07 10.87
C PHE A 690 19.84 -0.54 10.60
N ASP A 691 18.88 -1.46 10.45
CA ASP A 691 17.52 -1.12 10.05
C ASP A 691 16.54 -1.08 11.23
N GLY A 692 16.97 -1.54 12.41
CA GLY A 692 16.11 -1.55 13.58
C GLY A 692 16.59 -2.42 14.72
N MET A 693 15.84 -2.40 15.81
CA MET A 693 16.04 -3.28 16.96
C MET A 693 14.70 -3.64 17.59
N GLY A 694 14.67 -4.76 18.28
CA GLY A 694 13.45 -5.19 18.93
C GLY A 694 13.66 -6.32 19.92
N TYR A 695 12.54 -6.72 20.50
CA TYR A 695 12.48 -7.87 21.38
C TYR A 695 11.26 -8.71 21.06
N ARG A 696 11.38 -10.00 21.38
CA ARG A 696 10.31 -10.98 21.26
C ARG A 696 10.19 -11.72 22.59
N ILE A 697 8.98 -11.79 23.12
CA ILE A 697 8.64 -12.58 24.29
C ILE A 697 7.81 -13.76 23.80
N SER A 698 8.30 -14.99 23.95
CA SER A 698 7.54 -16.20 23.60
C SER A 698 7.67 -17.25 24.70
N LEU A 699 6.54 -17.83 25.13
CA LEU A 699 6.48 -18.83 26.21
C LEU A 699 7.22 -18.41 27.50
N GLY A 700 7.26 -17.09 27.79
CA GLY A 700 7.95 -16.52 28.95
C GLY A 700 9.47 -16.32 28.78
N ALA A 701 10.03 -16.64 27.61
CA ALA A 701 11.41 -16.32 27.25
C ALA A 701 11.48 -14.99 26.50
N LEU A 702 12.36 -14.08 26.96
CA LEU A 702 12.67 -12.81 26.31
C LEU A 702 13.90 -12.99 25.42
N THR A 703 13.75 -12.77 24.12
CA THR A 703 14.84 -12.76 23.14
C THR A 703 14.97 -11.37 22.55
N MET A 704 16.17 -10.81 22.57
CA MET A 704 16.47 -9.52 21.96
C MET A 704 17.05 -9.73 20.56
N PHE A 705 16.79 -8.80 19.65
CA PHE A 705 17.35 -8.84 18.31
C PHE A 705 17.62 -7.43 17.78
N ILE A 706 18.53 -7.37 16.81
CA ILE A 706 18.72 -6.22 15.93
C ILE A 706 18.35 -6.62 14.50
N VAL A 707 18.07 -5.66 13.64
CA VAL A 707 17.81 -5.88 12.22
C VAL A 707 19.01 -5.34 11.45
N LEU A 708 19.70 -6.24 10.77
CA LEU A 708 20.85 -5.93 9.91
C LEU A 708 20.52 -6.35 8.48
N ASN A 709 20.61 -5.45 7.50
CA ASN A 709 20.24 -5.74 6.10
C ASN A 709 18.86 -6.40 5.94
N GLN A 710 17.87 -5.93 6.71
CA GLN A 710 16.51 -6.47 6.79
C GLN A 710 16.39 -7.88 7.38
N GLU A 711 17.47 -8.44 7.94
CA GLU A 711 17.49 -9.72 8.63
C GLU A 711 17.58 -9.57 10.15
N GLU A 712 16.76 -10.33 10.89
CA GLU A 712 16.82 -10.35 12.36
C GLU A 712 18.03 -11.15 12.85
N VAL A 713 18.91 -10.49 13.62
CA VAL A 713 20.05 -11.12 14.29
C VAL A 713 19.81 -11.09 15.80
N GLY A 714 19.74 -12.26 16.43
CA GLY A 714 19.57 -12.39 17.88
C GLY A 714 20.79 -11.88 18.65
N VAL A 715 20.55 -11.11 19.72
CA VAL A 715 21.60 -10.49 20.53
C VAL A 715 21.46 -10.81 22.02
N SER A 716 22.58 -10.80 22.74
CA SER A 716 22.63 -11.12 24.18
C SER A 716 22.51 -9.91 25.11
N PHE A 717 22.62 -8.68 24.58
CA PHE A 717 22.52 -7.44 25.36
C PHE A 717 21.06 -6.95 25.46
N ASN A 718 20.76 -6.15 26.48
CA ASN A 718 19.42 -5.63 26.69
C ASN A 718 19.12 -4.42 25.79
N VAL A 719 18.33 -4.63 24.73
CA VAL A 719 17.90 -3.52 23.83
C VAL A 719 16.99 -2.50 24.51
N LEU A 720 16.43 -2.80 25.69
CA LEU A 720 15.59 -1.88 26.46
C LEU A 720 16.39 -0.98 27.40
N ASP A 721 17.65 -1.32 27.67
CA ASP A 721 18.58 -0.47 28.40
C ASP A 721 19.38 0.35 27.40
N ALA A 722 19.21 1.68 27.41
CA ALA A 722 19.87 2.53 26.44
C ALA A 722 21.41 2.38 26.47
N GLY A 723 22.02 2.18 27.64
CA GLY A 723 23.47 2.02 27.76
C GLY A 723 23.96 0.67 27.21
N GLU A 724 23.28 -0.42 27.54
CA GLU A 724 23.65 -1.76 27.03
C GLU A 724 23.34 -1.92 25.55
N ALA A 725 22.19 -1.40 25.09
CA ALA A 725 21.81 -1.39 23.69
C ALA A 725 22.87 -0.68 22.83
N LEU A 726 23.32 0.51 23.28
CA LEU A 726 24.34 1.28 22.58
C LEU A 726 25.63 0.48 22.41
N VAL A 727 26.19 -0.07 23.50
CA VAL A 727 27.45 -0.82 23.44
C VAL A 727 27.28 -2.10 22.59
N GLY A 728 26.18 -2.82 22.79
CA GLY A 728 25.93 -4.09 22.13
C GLY A 728 25.69 -3.99 20.62
N ILE A 729 24.98 -2.96 20.15
CA ILE A 729 24.77 -2.72 18.71
C ILE A 729 26.12 -2.49 18.02
N GLY A 730 27.00 -1.70 18.65
CA GLY A 730 28.32 -1.46 18.09
C GLY A 730 29.19 -2.69 18.02
N GLU A 731 29.13 -3.57 19.03
CA GLU A 731 29.80 -4.88 18.99
C GLU A 731 29.22 -5.78 17.90
N ALA A 732 27.90 -5.83 17.74
CA ALA A 732 27.25 -6.67 16.72
C ALA A 732 27.56 -6.22 15.29
N ILE A 733 27.60 -4.90 15.02
CA ILE A 733 28.03 -4.35 13.73
C ILE A 733 29.53 -4.67 13.51
N ALA A 734 30.37 -4.50 14.54
CA ALA A 734 31.79 -4.80 14.44
C ALA A 734 32.09 -6.29 14.21
N ASP A 735 31.29 -7.19 14.79
CA ASP A 735 31.37 -8.65 14.60
C ASP A 735 30.85 -9.08 13.22
N GLY A 736 29.77 -8.47 12.72
CA GLY A 736 29.30 -8.66 11.35
C GLY A 736 30.36 -8.30 10.31
N LEU A 737 31.11 -7.21 10.56
CA LEU A 737 32.27 -6.81 9.75
C LEU A 737 33.48 -7.76 9.89
N LEU A 738 33.54 -8.60 10.93
CA LEU A 738 34.64 -9.54 11.21
C LEU A 738 34.34 -10.98 10.78
N GLY A 739 33.07 -11.30 10.48
CA GLY A 739 32.60 -12.64 10.16
C GLY A 739 32.70 -13.08 8.69
N LEU A 740 33.22 -12.20 7.81
CA LEU A 740 33.39 -12.44 6.37
C LEU A 740 34.80 -12.92 6.01
#